data_AF-A0A959BA02-F1
#
_entry.id   AF-A0A959BA02-F1
#
_cell.length_a   1.000
_cell.length_b   1.000
_cell.length_c   1.000
_cell.angle_alpha   90.00
_cell.angle_beta   90.00
_cell.angle_gamma   90.00
#
_symmetry.space_group_name_H-M   'P 1'
#
loop_
_entity.id
_entity.type
_entity.pdbx_description
1 polymer ?
#
loop_
_entity_poly.entity_id
_entity_poly.type
_entity_poly.pdbx_seq_one_letter_code
_entity_poly.pdbx_strand_id
1 'polypeptide(L)'
;MKLSVIIVNYNVKYFLEQALLSVRRASRGLAVEVWVVDNNSVDDSVPMVQEKFPEVKVIANKHNPGFSIANNQAIRQSSGEYVLLLNPDTVVEEDTFEKCIGFMDAHPEAGGLGVRMIDGSGKFLPESKRGFPSPWVAFCKTVGLSRLFPASRLFNHYHLGYLEEHEVNEVEVLAGAFMMLRRSVLDEVGLLDEAFFMYGEDIDLSYRIIQAGSKNYYFPETSIIHYKGESTKKGSLNYVKAFYTAMIIFARKHFRGEKARLFVLMLQGAIYFRALVTVISGFLKKVYLPLLDAALIFGGLVFLKNFWAVYHFRDPNYYHDSFLYFNAPLYITIWLAVVYFSGGYDQQFSIRRLLRGLLVGTVLLAAVYGFLDLAYRTSRALIVLGALWASISTVALRFLLYFMKYGNFNLGRNKIKKLVIVGSREESERVQRLLHLAQVRKNFIGTVAPWAEADTRIYLSRLPQLDEVVQIYKIEEVIFCSQDVRAQDIMSWMARLGPAVDYKIVPQESLSIIGSSSKNTAGELYTIDIQYSIAQPQNRRNKRINDFLVALLFLLLFPALLFFIPHSLSFFRNILSVLAGRYSWVGYAPTSQEFNTLPVILPGILSPLDALPIENLDEPTVQRLNFLYAKDYHVNKDLDIIWRGWQRVGREKAR
;
A
#
# COMPACT_ATOMS: atom_id res chain seq x y z
N MET A 1 -36.63 16.54 -1.57
CA MET A 1 -35.43 15.89 -1.00
C MET A 1 -34.53 16.97 -0.42
N LYS A 2 -33.95 16.79 0.77
CA LYS A 2 -33.06 17.80 1.38
C LYS A 2 -31.60 17.61 0.96
N LEU A 3 -31.14 16.36 0.88
CA LEU A 3 -29.76 16.01 0.53
C LEU A 3 -29.72 14.89 -0.51
N SER A 4 -28.83 15.02 -1.49
CA SER A 4 -28.43 13.94 -2.39
C SER A 4 -26.97 13.58 -2.13
N VAL A 5 -26.72 12.37 -1.65
CA VAL A 5 -25.35 11.85 -1.45
C VAL A 5 -24.94 11.08 -2.69
N ILE A 6 -23.79 11.44 -3.27
CA ILE A 6 -23.27 10.84 -4.50
C ILE A 6 -21.89 10.24 -4.20
N ILE A 7 -21.76 8.94 -4.44
CA ILE A 7 -20.54 8.17 -4.22
C ILE A 7 -20.08 7.57 -5.54
N VAL A 8 -18.90 7.95 -6.00
CA VAL A 8 -18.25 7.31 -7.16
C VAL A 8 -17.41 6.14 -6.68
N ASN A 9 -17.68 4.94 -7.17
CA ASN A 9 -17.01 3.72 -6.76
C ASN A 9 -16.08 3.16 -7.85
N TYR A 10 -14.92 2.64 -7.45
CA TYR A 10 -14.01 1.89 -8.31
C TYR A 10 -13.17 0.89 -7.51
N ASN A 11 -13.50 -0.39 -7.61
CA ASN A 11 -12.75 -1.53 -7.01
C ASN A 11 -12.48 -1.40 -5.50
N VAL A 12 -13.46 -0.93 -4.72
CA VAL A 12 -13.35 -0.79 -3.25
C VAL A 12 -14.61 -1.26 -2.51
N LYS A 13 -15.19 -2.40 -2.89
CA LYS A 13 -16.42 -3.01 -2.34
C LYS A 13 -16.57 -2.88 -0.82
N TYR A 14 -15.56 -3.29 -0.06
CA TYR A 14 -15.65 -3.31 1.42
C TYR A 14 -15.67 -1.92 2.04
N PHE A 15 -14.89 -0.98 1.48
CA PHE A 15 -14.94 0.41 1.89
C PHE A 15 -16.29 1.04 1.53
N LEU A 16 -16.79 0.79 0.32
CA LEU A 16 -18.11 1.25 -0.11
C LEU A 16 -19.22 0.72 0.81
N GLU A 17 -19.20 -0.56 1.16
CA GLU A 17 -20.15 -1.17 2.09
C GLU A 17 -20.16 -0.41 3.44
N GLN A 18 -18.98 -0.14 4.01
CA GLN A 18 -18.85 0.61 5.25
C GLN A 18 -19.33 2.05 5.13
N ALA A 19 -18.99 2.73 4.03
CA ALA A 19 -19.45 4.08 3.75
C ALA A 19 -20.97 4.13 3.69
N LEU A 20 -21.61 3.23 2.93
CA LEU A 20 -23.06 3.14 2.80
C LEU A 20 -23.76 2.84 4.12
N LEU A 21 -23.19 1.97 4.98
CA LEU A 21 -23.71 1.74 6.33
C LEU A 21 -23.68 3.02 7.19
N SER A 22 -22.59 3.78 7.12
CA SER A 22 -22.48 5.05 7.86
C SER A 22 -23.44 6.12 7.32
N VAL A 23 -23.56 6.24 5.99
CA VAL A 23 -24.50 7.14 5.30
C VAL A 23 -25.94 6.80 5.67
N ARG A 24 -26.32 5.52 5.68
CA ARG A 24 -27.66 5.07 6.09
C ARG A 24 -28.00 5.49 7.52
N ARG A 25 -27.03 5.44 8.44
CA ARG A 25 -27.22 5.90 9.84
C ARG A 25 -27.33 7.41 9.93
N ALA A 26 -26.45 8.14 9.24
CA ALA A 26 -26.47 9.61 9.20
C ALA A 26 -27.70 10.20 8.47
N SER A 27 -28.40 9.39 7.67
CA SER A 27 -29.62 9.79 6.95
C SER A 27 -30.90 9.66 7.79
N ARG A 28 -30.84 9.08 9.01
CA ARG A 28 -32.02 8.84 9.83
C ARG A 28 -32.72 10.16 10.18
N GLY A 29 -34.03 10.23 9.94
CA GLY A 29 -34.83 11.44 10.20
C GLY A 29 -34.68 12.53 9.14
N LEU A 30 -33.91 12.31 8.08
CA LEU A 30 -33.67 13.29 7.02
C LEU A 30 -34.18 12.78 5.66
N ALA A 31 -34.64 13.70 4.81
CA ALA A 31 -35.01 13.39 3.44
C ALA A 31 -33.75 13.29 2.55
N VAL A 32 -33.09 12.13 2.57
CA VAL A 32 -31.84 11.86 1.85
C VAL A 32 -32.06 10.83 0.73
N GLU A 33 -31.49 11.08 -0.45
CA GLU A 33 -31.30 10.06 -1.48
C GLU A 33 -29.81 9.76 -1.66
N VAL A 34 -29.49 8.51 -1.96
CA VAL A 34 -28.12 8.04 -2.11
C VAL A 34 -27.94 7.45 -3.51
N TRP A 35 -26.88 7.90 -4.18
CA TRP A 35 -26.49 7.45 -5.51
C TRP A 35 -25.10 6.83 -5.45
N VAL A 36 -24.95 5.65 -6.05
CA VAL A 36 -23.65 5.02 -6.29
C VAL A 36 -23.41 4.95 -7.80
N VAL A 37 -22.35 5.60 -8.26
CA VAL A 37 -21.90 5.53 -9.65
C VAL A 37 -20.67 4.63 -9.71
N ASP A 38 -20.84 3.42 -10.21
CA ASP A 38 -19.77 2.44 -10.34
C ASP A 38 -19.03 2.60 -11.66
N ASN A 39 -17.72 2.82 -11.59
CA ASN A 39 -16.85 3.06 -12.74
C ASN A 39 -16.25 1.76 -13.31
N ASN A 40 -17.10 0.76 -13.53
CA ASN A 40 -16.72 -0.55 -14.07
C ASN A 40 -15.80 -1.35 -13.11
N SER A 41 -16.26 -1.53 -11.87
CA SER A 41 -15.58 -2.34 -10.86
C SER A 41 -15.72 -3.84 -11.15
N VAL A 42 -14.70 -4.62 -10.78
CA VAL A 42 -14.62 -6.09 -10.98
C VAL A 42 -14.55 -6.86 -9.66
N ASP A 43 -14.98 -6.23 -8.56
CA ASP A 43 -14.87 -6.74 -7.19
C ASP A 43 -16.23 -7.03 -6.54
N ASP A 44 -17.28 -7.23 -7.36
CA ASP A 44 -18.67 -7.42 -6.94
C ASP A 44 -19.27 -6.25 -6.13
N SER A 45 -18.76 -5.02 -6.33
CA SER A 45 -19.35 -3.82 -5.72
C SER A 45 -20.83 -3.63 -6.12
N VAL A 46 -21.16 -3.69 -7.41
CA VAL A 46 -22.54 -3.46 -7.89
C VAL A 46 -23.52 -4.49 -7.33
N PRO A 47 -23.27 -5.82 -7.41
CA PRO A 47 -24.11 -6.82 -6.76
C PRO A 47 -24.30 -6.56 -5.25
N MET A 48 -23.22 -6.21 -4.54
CA MET A 48 -23.27 -5.92 -3.11
C MET A 48 -24.21 -4.74 -2.80
N VAL A 49 -24.15 -3.66 -3.57
CA VAL A 49 -25.04 -2.51 -3.37
C VAL A 49 -26.50 -2.90 -3.62
N GLN A 50 -26.77 -3.63 -4.70
CA GLN A 50 -28.14 -4.05 -5.04
C GLN A 50 -28.76 -5.00 -4.01
N GLU A 51 -27.96 -5.90 -3.44
CA GLU A 51 -28.42 -6.87 -2.44
C GLU A 51 -28.63 -6.22 -1.06
N LYS A 52 -27.65 -5.46 -0.58
CA LYS A 52 -27.63 -4.96 0.81
C LYS A 52 -28.22 -3.56 0.97
N PHE A 53 -28.30 -2.78 -0.11
CA PHE A 53 -28.76 -1.40 -0.10
C PHE A 53 -29.76 -1.14 -1.25
N PRO A 54 -30.91 -1.84 -1.27
CA PRO A 54 -31.90 -1.69 -2.34
C PRO A 54 -32.48 -0.27 -2.47
N GLU A 55 -32.35 0.56 -1.44
CA GLU A 55 -32.73 1.97 -1.45
C GLU A 55 -31.74 2.88 -2.21
N VAL A 56 -30.53 2.40 -2.50
CA VAL A 56 -29.47 3.15 -3.19
C VAL A 56 -29.66 3.06 -4.70
N LYS A 57 -29.64 4.21 -5.37
CA LYS A 57 -29.73 4.28 -6.84
C LYS A 57 -28.36 4.01 -7.45
N VAL A 58 -28.26 3.02 -8.32
CA VAL A 58 -26.98 2.60 -8.92
C VAL A 58 -26.90 2.99 -10.40
N ILE A 59 -25.80 3.62 -10.79
CA ILE A 59 -25.40 3.82 -12.20
C ILE A 59 -24.14 2.99 -12.42
N ALA A 60 -24.24 1.91 -13.21
CA ALA A 60 -23.10 1.05 -13.53
C ALA A 60 -22.53 1.41 -14.91
N ASN A 61 -21.37 2.08 -14.94
CA ASN A 61 -20.68 2.43 -16.18
C ASN A 61 -19.99 1.21 -16.80
N LYS A 62 -19.93 1.18 -18.14
CA LYS A 62 -19.25 0.11 -18.92
C LYS A 62 -17.73 0.30 -19.04
N HIS A 63 -17.23 1.45 -18.62
CA HIS A 63 -15.81 1.82 -18.58
C HIS A 63 -15.59 2.77 -17.40
N ASN A 64 -14.35 3.16 -17.11
CA ASN A 64 -14.05 4.15 -16.08
C ASN A 64 -13.92 5.56 -16.70
N PRO A 65 -14.95 6.42 -16.66
CA PRO A 65 -14.90 7.77 -17.23
C PRO A 65 -14.18 8.79 -16.32
N GLY A 66 -13.77 8.39 -15.11
CA GLY A 66 -13.19 9.30 -14.11
C GLY A 66 -14.22 9.86 -13.13
N PHE A 67 -13.76 10.73 -12.24
CA PHE A 67 -14.53 11.23 -11.10
C PHE A 67 -15.57 12.28 -11.50
N SER A 68 -15.21 13.24 -12.36
CA SER A 68 -16.09 14.35 -12.74
C SER A 68 -17.30 13.88 -13.55
N ILE A 69 -17.07 13.08 -14.60
CA ILE A 69 -18.15 12.55 -15.44
C ILE A 69 -19.10 11.68 -14.61
N ALA A 70 -18.55 10.79 -13.78
CA ALA A 70 -19.35 9.90 -12.94
C ALA A 70 -20.22 10.67 -11.93
N ASN A 71 -19.66 11.65 -11.22
CA ASN A 71 -20.46 12.49 -10.32
C ASN A 71 -21.55 13.24 -11.10
N ASN A 72 -21.22 13.86 -12.23
CA ASN A 72 -22.18 14.61 -13.03
C ASN A 72 -23.37 13.76 -13.52
N GLN A 73 -23.17 12.46 -13.80
CA GLN A 73 -24.26 11.54 -14.17
C GLN A 73 -25.33 11.45 -13.08
N ALA A 74 -24.91 11.37 -11.81
CA ALA A 74 -25.81 11.32 -10.67
C ALA A 74 -26.33 12.71 -10.27
N ILE A 75 -25.52 13.77 -10.34
CA ILE A 75 -25.95 15.15 -10.01
C ILE A 75 -27.14 15.55 -10.89
N ARG A 76 -27.09 15.25 -12.18
CA ARG A 76 -28.15 15.57 -13.15
C ARG A 76 -29.47 14.85 -12.86
N GLN A 77 -29.43 13.69 -12.20
CA GLN A 77 -30.61 12.88 -11.88
C GLN A 77 -31.09 13.04 -10.43
N SER A 78 -30.29 13.68 -9.59
CA SER A 78 -30.62 13.90 -8.19
C SER A 78 -31.46 15.16 -7.98
N SER A 79 -32.14 15.24 -6.85
CA SER A 79 -33.20 16.22 -6.55
C SER A 79 -33.04 16.93 -5.20
N GLY A 80 -31.98 16.63 -4.46
CA GLY A 80 -31.68 17.22 -3.15
C GLY A 80 -31.30 18.69 -3.27
N GLU A 81 -31.81 19.52 -2.36
CA GLU A 81 -31.43 20.93 -2.22
C GLU A 81 -29.92 21.11 -2.04
N TYR A 82 -29.31 20.20 -1.29
CA TYR A 82 -27.86 20.03 -1.20
C TYR A 82 -27.40 18.78 -1.92
N VAL A 83 -26.20 18.84 -2.49
CA VAL A 83 -25.53 17.71 -3.14
C VAL A 83 -24.22 17.46 -2.41
N LEU A 84 -24.05 16.26 -1.84
CA LEU A 84 -22.81 15.83 -1.20
C LEU A 84 -22.06 14.88 -2.11
N LEU A 85 -20.86 15.28 -2.54
CA LEU A 85 -19.88 14.37 -3.11
C LEU A 85 -19.13 13.70 -1.97
N LEU A 86 -19.21 12.37 -1.90
CA LEU A 86 -18.61 11.57 -0.82
C LEU A 86 -17.78 10.45 -1.41
N ASN A 87 -16.54 10.30 -0.93
CA ASN A 87 -15.69 9.20 -1.36
C ASN A 87 -16.15 7.85 -0.77
N PRO A 88 -15.95 6.73 -1.49
CA PRO A 88 -16.34 5.40 -1.05
C PRO A 88 -15.47 4.88 0.11
N ASP A 89 -14.30 5.48 0.37
CA ASP A 89 -13.39 5.13 1.47
C ASP A 89 -13.54 6.07 2.67
N THR A 90 -14.78 6.41 3.01
CA THR A 90 -15.12 7.29 4.13
C THR A 90 -16.06 6.65 5.15
N VAL A 91 -16.10 7.21 6.36
CA VAL A 91 -17.11 6.92 7.40
C VAL A 91 -17.57 8.25 7.96
N VAL A 92 -18.88 8.50 7.93
CA VAL A 92 -19.50 9.70 8.50
C VAL A 92 -20.03 9.42 9.91
N GLU A 93 -20.08 10.45 10.76
CA GLU A 93 -20.74 10.39 12.06
C GLU A 93 -22.27 10.39 11.89
N GLU A 94 -22.97 9.87 12.89
CA GLU A 94 -24.43 9.78 12.88
C GLU A 94 -25.13 11.15 12.75
N ASP A 95 -24.52 12.23 13.24
CA ASP A 95 -25.07 13.59 13.20
C ASP A 95 -24.45 14.48 12.10
N THR A 96 -23.56 13.93 11.25
CA THR A 96 -22.83 14.70 10.23
C THR A 96 -23.76 15.45 9.30
N PHE A 97 -24.79 14.78 8.75
CA PHE A 97 -25.67 15.39 7.76
C PHE A 97 -26.58 16.45 8.37
N GLU A 98 -27.12 16.19 9.57
CA GLU A 98 -27.94 17.15 10.29
C GLU A 98 -27.18 18.44 10.57
N LYS A 99 -25.97 18.34 11.14
CA LYS A 99 -25.13 19.52 11.45
C LYS A 99 -24.72 20.27 10.19
N CYS A 100 -24.31 19.56 9.12
CA CYS A 100 -23.90 20.19 7.87
C CYS A 100 -25.08 20.93 7.19
N ILE A 101 -26.26 20.30 7.15
CA ILE A 101 -27.47 20.94 6.61
C ILE A 101 -27.83 22.16 7.46
N GLY A 102 -27.83 22.04 8.79
CA GLY A 102 -28.13 23.15 9.69
C GLY A 102 -27.18 24.33 9.50
N PHE A 103 -25.87 24.07 9.33
CA PHE A 103 -24.90 25.10 9.01
C PHE A 103 -25.19 25.78 7.66
N MET A 104 -25.44 24.99 6.61
CA MET A 104 -25.75 25.53 5.28
C MET A 104 -27.05 26.33 5.26
N ASP A 105 -28.09 25.88 5.97
CA ASP A 105 -29.36 26.62 6.07
C ASP A 105 -29.19 27.96 6.81
N ALA A 106 -28.31 28.02 7.81
CA ALA A 106 -27.99 29.24 8.55
C ALA A 106 -27.06 30.22 7.80
N HIS A 107 -26.36 29.76 6.76
CA HIS A 107 -25.38 30.54 5.99
C HIS A 107 -25.73 30.52 4.49
N PRO A 108 -26.66 31.38 4.02
CA PRO A 108 -27.09 31.41 2.62
C PRO A 108 -25.95 31.68 1.64
N GLU A 109 -24.89 32.37 2.05
CA GLU A 109 -23.69 32.64 1.25
C GLU A 109 -22.75 31.44 1.12
N ALA A 110 -22.95 30.38 1.92
CA ALA A 110 -22.21 29.14 1.80
C ALA A 110 -22.63 28.40 0.52
N GLY A 111 -21.74 28.38 -0.48
CA GLY A 111 -21.89 27.61 -1.71
C GLY A 111 -21.34 26.20 -1.59
N GLY A 112 -20.30 26.01 -0.76
CA GLY A 112 -19.70 24.72 -0.48
C GLY A 112 -19.28 24.54 0.98
N LEU A 113 -19.34 23.31 1.47
CA LEU A 113 -18.96 22.92 2.82
C LEU A 113 -18.11 21.64 2.78
N GLY A 114 -16.94 21.69 3.42
CA GLY A 114 -16.12 20.53 3.75
C GLY A 114 -16.04 20.36 5.27
N VAL A 115 -15.66 19.16 5.71
CA VAL A 115 -15.63 18.81 7.14
C VAL A 115 -14.23 18.43 7.61
N ARG A 116 -14.05 18.33 8.93
CA ARG A 116 -12.83 17.78 9.52
C ARG A 116 -12.66 16.31 9.12
N MET A 117 -11.50 15.98 8.55
CA MET A 117 -11.16 14.60 8.20
C MET A 117 -10.01 14.08 9.07
N ILE A 118 -10.12 12.82 9.48
CA ILE A 118 -9.05 12.04 10.11
C ILE A 118 -8.73 10.80 9.26
N ASP A 119 -7.51 10.28 9.35
CA ASP A 119 -7.15 9.01 8.73
C ASP A 119 -7.48 7.81 9.63
N GLY A 120 -7.27 6.59 9.12
CA GLY A 120 -7.49 5.35 9.88
C GLY A 120 -6.64 5.20 11.15
N SER A 121 -5.70 6.11 11.41
CA SER A 121 -4.91 6.17 12.66
C SER A 121 -5.39 7.24 13.65
N GLY A 122 -6.52 7.89 13.36
CA GLY A 122 -7.06 8.99 14.17
C GLY A 122 -6.36 10.33 13.94
N LYS A 123 -5.41 10.40 13.00
CA LYS A 123 -4.64 11.62 12.76
C LYS A 123 -5.38 12.57 11.83
N PHE A 124 -5.43 13.85 12.20
CA PHE A 124 -5.96 14.90 11.34
C PHE A 124 -5.33 14.91 9.94
N LEU A 125 -6.18 15.10 8.94
CA LEU A 125 -5.83 15.21 7.54
C LEU A 125 -5.79 16.70 7.15
N PRO A 126 -4.60 17.29 6.91
CA PRO A 126 -4.49 18.70 6.53
C PRO A 126 -5.14 19.04 5.18
N GLU A 127 -5.51 18.04 4.37
CA GLU A 127 -6.34 18.24 3.19
C GLU A 127 -7.80 18.63 3.48
N SER A 128 -8.25 18.58 4.75
CA SER A 128 -9.57 19.06 5.17
C SER A 128 -9.78 20.55 4.85
N LYS A 129 -8.67 21.30 4.72
CA LYS A 129 -8.65 22.71 4.34
C LYS A 129 -7.51 22.95 3.37
N ARG A 130 -7.80 23.53 2.20
CA ARG A 130 -6.77 23.80 1.19
C ARG A 130 -6.83 25.22 0.66
N GLY A 131 -5.65 25.74 0.35
CA GLY A 131 -5.44 26.94 -0.45
C GLY A 131 -5.32 26.61 -1.94
N PHE A 132 -5.57 27.60 -2.79
CA PHE A 132 -5.38 27.49 -4.22
C PHE A 132 -3.93 27.17 -4.59
N PRO A 133 -3.72 26.30 -5.59
CA PRO A 133 -2.38 25.93 -6.04
C PRO A 133 -1.77 27.05 -6.91
N SER A 134 -1.14 28.04 -6.28
CA SER A 134 -0.33 29.05 -6.98
C SER A 134 1.11 28.58 -7.24
N PRO A 135 1.89 29.24 -8.13
CA PRO A 135 3.31 28.91 -8.35
C PRO A 135 4.12 28.87 -7.05
N TRP A 136 3.91 29.85 -6.18
CA TRP A 136 4.58 29.94 -4.88
C TRP A 136 4.17 28.81 -3.94
N VAL A 137 2.87 28.51 -3.87
CA VAL A 137 2.31 27.41 -3.07
C VAL A 137 2.89 26.07 -3.50
N ALA A 138 2.94 25.83 -4.82
CA ALA A 138 3.51 24.62 -5.40
C ALA A 138 5.02 24.50 -5.13
N PHE A 139 5.76 25.61 -5.22
CA PHE A 139 7.18 25.67 -4.88
C PHE A 139 7.43 25.31 -3.41
N CYS A 140 6.79 26.03 -2.47
CA CYS A 140 6.94 25.81 -1.03
C CYS A 140 6.65 24.37 -0.61
N LYS A 141 5.61 23.76 -1.20
CA LYS A 141 5.27 22.35 -0.96
C LYS A 141 6.29 21.37 -1.54
N THR A 142 6.87 21.68 -2.70
CA THR A 142 7.82 20.81 -3.39
C THR A 142 9.18 20.78 -2.70
N VAL A 143 9.72 21.94 -2.31
CA VAL A 143 11.03 22.04 -1.64
C VAL A 143 10.95 21.78 -0.12
N GLY A 144 9.75 21.66 0.43
CA GLY A 144 9.53 21.30 1.84
C GLY A 144 9.47 22.49 2.81
N LEU A 145 9.46 23.74 2.32
CA LEU A 145 9.26 24.93 3.15
C LEU A 145 7.95 24.87 3.93
N SER A 146 6.89 24.29 3.34
CA SER A 146 5.61 24.11 4.02
C SER A 146 5.69 23.19 5.24
N ARG A 147 6.68 22.29 5.30
CA ARG A 147 6.92 21.40 6.46
C ARG A 147 7.82 22.05 7.51
N LEU A 148 8.75 22.91 7.08
CA LEU A 148 9.62 23.66 7.97
C LEU A 148 8.87 24.79 8.69
N PHE A 149 7.87 25.39 8.02
CA PHE A 149 7.07 26.49 8.55
C PHE A 149 5.57 26.16 8.51
N PRO A 150 5.09 25.18 9.31
CA PRO A 150 3.74 24.65 9.19
C PRO A 150 2.63 25.66 9.55
N ALA A 151 2.89 26.63 10.43
CA ALA A 151 1.93 27.67 10.81
C ALA A 151 2.03 28.95 9.97
N SER A 152 2.88 28.99 8.93
CA SER A 152 3.07 30.20 8.13
C SER A 152 2.01 30.32 7.04
N ARG A 153 1.33 31.49 6.98
CA ARG A 153 0.49 31.90 5.85
C ARG A 153 1.24 31.88 4.53
N LEU A 154 2.50 32.31 4.54
CA LEU A 154 3.31 32.42 3.32
C LEU A 154 3.83 31.07 2.83
N PHE A 155 4.30 30.21 3.74
CA PHE A 155 4.98 28.97 3.35
C PHE A 155 4.10 27.72 3.37
N ASN A 156 2.98 27.72 4.11
CA ASN A 156 2.04 26.59 4.20
C ASN A 156 0.61 26.95 3.78
N HIS A 157 0.46 27.82 2.78
CA HIS A 157 -0.85 28.20 2.23
C HIS A 157 -1.61 27.00 1.62
N TYR A 158 -0.92 25.98 1.07
CA TYR A 158 -1.61 24.81 0.48
C TYR A 158 -2.51 24.07 1.48
N HIS A 159 -2.06 23.91 2.74
CA HIS A 159 -2.80 23.21 3.79
C HIS A 159 -3.41 24.17 4.83
N LEU A 160 -3.32 25.49 4.57
CA LEU A 160 -3.81 26.54 5.46
C LEU A 160 -3.44 26.27 6.93
N GLY A 161 -2.19 25.88 7.19
CA GLY A 161 -1.76 25.39 8.52
C GLY A 161 -1.72 26.45 9.61
N TYR A 162 -2.02 27.71 9.27
CA TYR A 162 -2.20 28.84 10.17
C TYR A 162 -3.64 28.98 10.68
N LEU A 163 -4.59 28.24 10.10
CA LEU A 163 -5.96 28.15 10.61
C LEU A 163 -6.00 27.08 11.69
N GLU A 164 -6.87 27.22 12.68
CA GLU A 164 -7.05 26.20 13.71
C GLU A 164 -7.80 24.98 13.18
N GLU A 165 -7.59 23.82 13.82
CA GLU A 165 -8.22 22.56 13.42
C GLU A 165 -9.70 22.49 13.80
N HIS A 166 -10.07 23.07 14.94
CA HIS A 166 -11.39 22.95 15.55
C HIS A 166 -12.23 24.23 15.43
N GLU A 167 -11.85 25.14 14.54
CA GLU A 167 -12.61 26.36 14.25
C GLU A 167 -13.23 26.33 12.86
N VAL A 168 -14.44 26.88 12.74
CA VAL A 168 -15.08 27.12 11.44
C VAL A 168 -14.26 28.16 10.69
N ASN A 169 -13.91 27.88 9.44
CA ASN A 169 -13.07 28.76 8.64
C ASN A 169 -13.58 28.87 7.20
N GLU A 170 -13.49 30.07 6.63
CA GLU A 170 -13.57 30.23 5.17
C GLU A 170 -12.29 29.67 4.54
N VAL A 171 -12.43 28.85 3.50
CA VAL A 171 -11.31 28.19 2.82
C VAL A 171 -11.44 28.35 1.31
N GLU A 172 -10.31 28.25 0.60
CA GLU A 172 -10.30 28.46 -0.85
C GLU A 172 -10.73 27.20 -1.62
N VAL A 173 -10.34 26.02 -1.13
CA VAL A 173 -10.54 24.74 -1.81
C VAL A 173 -11.04 23.68 -0.84
N LEU A 174 -12.14 23.02 -1.21
CA LEU A 174 -12.68 21.85 -0.54
C LEU A 174 -12.05 20.56 -1.11
N ALA A 175 -12.05 19.49 -0.33
CA ALA A 175 -11.60 18.19 -0.80
C ALA A 175 -12.80 17.39 -1.33
N GLY A 176 -12.67 16.79 -2.52
CA GLY A 176 -13.73 15.92 -3.08
C GLY A 176 -14.07 14.68 -2.24
N ALA A 177 -13.31 14.40 -1.16
CA ALA A 177 -13.61 13.33 -0.21
C ALA A 177 -14.91 13.58 0.58
N PHE A 178 -15.21 14.85 0.87
CA PHE A 178 -16.49 15.31 1.42
C PHE A 178 -16.68 16.76 0.98
N MET A 179 -17.57 16.97 0.01
CA MET A 179 -17.87 18.28 -0.56
C MET A 179 -19.37 18.41 -0.69
N MET A 180 -20.00 19.05 0.31
CA MET A 180 -21.42 19.38 0.26
C MET A 180 -21.60 20.73 -0.45
N LEU A 181 -22.53 20.77 -1.40
CA LEU A 181 -22.71 21.86 -2.34
C LEU A 181 -24.16 22.28 -2.36
N ARG A 182 -24.41 23.59 -2.38
CA ARG A 182 -25.76 24.12 -2.58
C ARG A 182 -26.17 23.97 -4.04
N ARG A 183 -27.34 23.36 -4.32
CA ARG A 183 -27.78 23.14 -5.70
C ARG A 183 -27.93 24.44 -6.48
N SER A 184 -28.51 25.49 -5.88
CA SER A 184 -28.66 26.78 -6.55
C SER A 184 -27.31 27.38 -7.01
N VAL A 185 -26.24 27.13 -6.26
CA VAL A 185 -24.87 27.55 -6.65
C VAL A 185 -24.34 26.66 -7.78
N LEU A 186 -24.60 25.34 -7.74
CA LEU A 186 -24.24 24.45 -8.86
C LEU A 186 -24.97 24.82 -10.16
N ASP A 187 -26.22 25.25 -10.08
CA ASP A 187 -27.02 25.68 -11.23
C ASP A 187 -26.46 26.99 -11.84
N GLU A 188 -25.89 27.87 -11.01
CA GLU A 188 -25.23 29.11 -11.44
C GLU A 188 -23.84 28.86 -12.04
N VAL A 189 -22.97 28.13 -11.33
CA VAL A 189 -21.55 28.01 -11.69
C VAL A 189 -21.26 26.84 -12.63
N GLY A 190 -22.22 25.91 -12.78
CA GLY A 190 -22.08 24.66 -13.51
C GLY A 190 -21.51 23.51 -12.67
N LEU A 191 -21.63 22.28 -13.18
CA LEU A 191 -21.21 21.05 -12.51
C LEU A 191 -19.68 20.86 -12.47
N LEU A 192 -19.19 19.67 -12.11
CA LEU A 192 -17.75 19.38 -12.20
C LEU A 192 -17.30 19.44 -13.67
N ASP A 193 -16.11 19.95 -13.90
CA ASP A 193 -15.57 20.09 -15.24
C ASP A 193 -15.04 18.73 -15.76
N GLU A 194 -15.73 18.19 -16.77
CA GLU A 194 -15.48 16.85 -17.31
C GLU A 194 -14.12 16.72 -18.03
N ALA A 195 -13.38 17.82 -18.26
CA ALA A 195 -12.00 17.74 -18.72
C ALA A 195 -11.06 17.16 -17.65
N PHE A 196 -11.43 17.24 -16.37
CA PHE A 196 -10.68 16.63 -15.28
C PHE A 196 -11.13 15.18 -15.07
N PHE A 197 -10.23 14.24 -15.34
CA PHE A 197 -10.45 12.85 -14.98
C PHE A 197 -10.45 12.65 -13.44
N MET A 198 -9.51 13.30 -12.72
CA MET A 198 -9.36 13.26 -11.25
C MET A 198 -8.35 14.32 -10.75
N TYR A 199 -8.45 14.75 -9.49
CA TYR A 199 -7.54 15.61 -8.71
C TYR A 199 -7.50 17.13 -9.01
N GLY A 200 -8.34 17.63 -9.91
CA GLY A 200 -8.41 19.07 -10.21
C GLY A 200 -9.82 19.63 -10.27
N GLU A 201 -10.81 18.75 -10.37
CA GLU A 201 -12.23 19.06 -10.42
C GLU A 201 -12.75 19.72 -9.15
N ASP A 202 -12.25 19.32 -7.98
CA ASP A 202 -12.62 19.93 -6.70
C ASP A 202 -12.03 21.34 -6.56
N ILE A 203 -10.77 21.53 -6.96
CA ILE A 203 -10.10 22.83 -7.02
C ILE A 203 -10.82 23.76 -8.00
N ASP A 204 -11.16 23.27 -9.20
CA ASP A 204 -11.87 24.03 -10.23
C ASP A 204 -13.25 24.48 -9.76
N LEU A 205 -14.04 23.56 -9.21
CA LEU A 205 -15.39 23.88 -8.74
C LEU A 205 -15.34 24.84 -7.54
N SER A 206 -14.46 24.61 -6.56
CA SER A 206 -14.27 25.55 -5.45
C SER A 206 -13.87 26.94 -5.93
N TYR A 207 -13.01 27.04 -6.94
CA TYR A 207 -12.63 28.32 -7.55
C TYR A 207 -13.83 29.02 -8.20
N ARG A 208 -14.63 28.30 -9.00
CA ARG A 208 -15.82 28.87 -9.64
C ARG A 208 -16.89 29.32 -8.64
N ILE A 209 -17.09 28.60 -7.54
CA ILE A 209 -17.98 29.00 -6.44
C ILE A 209 -17.56 30.37 -5.87
N ILE A 210 -16.27 30.56 -5.60
CA ILE A 210 -15.76 31.83 -5.07
C ILE A 210 -15.87 32.95 -6.10
N GLN A 211 -15.61 32.66 -7.39
CA GLN A 211 -15.76 33.66 -8.45
C GLN A 211 -17.20 34.14 -8.63
N ALA A 212 -18.19 33.30 -8.34
CA ALA A 212 -19.61 33.67 -8.31
C ALA A 212 -20.03 34.45 -7.05
N GLY A 213 -19.10 34.73 -6.13
CA GLY A 213 -19.36 35.48 -4.89
C GLY A 213 -19.88 34.64 -3.73
N SER A 214 -20.05 33.32 -3.92
CA SER A 214 -20.35 32.37 -2.84
C SER A 214 -19.10 31.97 -2.07
N LYS A 215 -19.25 31.42 -0.86
CA LYS A 215 -18.14 31.02 0.01
C LYS A 215 -18.00 29.51 0.13
N ASN A 216 -16.76 29.05 0.34
CA ASN A 216 -16.47 27.69 0.75
C ASN A 216 -16.08 27.68 2.23
N TYR A 217 -16.67 26.78 3.01
CA TYR A 217 -16.42 26.67 4.45
C TYR A 217 -15.82 25.33 4.85
N TYR A 218 -14.89 25.37 5.81
CA TYR A 218 -14.42 24.24 6.59
C TYR A 218 -15.20 24.20 7.92
N PHE A 219 -15.84 23.08 8.20
CA PHE A 219 -16.73 22.90 9.35
C PHE A 219 -16.28 21.72 10.24
N PRO A 220 -15.68 21.99 11.42
CA PRO A 220 -15.08 20.95 12.25
C PRO A 220 -15.97 20.38 13.35
N GLU A 221 -17.24 20.79 13.46
CA GLU A 221 -18.16 20.28 14.51
C GLU A 221 -18.66 18.85 14.26
N THR A 222 -18.32 18.31 13.09
CA THR A 222 -18.41 16.88 12.77
C THR A 222 -17.14 16.44 12.06
N SER A 223 -16.82 15.15 12.17
CA SER A 223 -15.65 14.56 11.53
C SER A 223 -16.03 13.38 10.64
N ILE A 224 -15.15 13.07 9.69
CA ILE A 224 -15.20 11.83 8.93
C ILE A 224 -13.85 11.09 9.02
N ILE A 225 -13.90 9.77 8.95
CA ILE A 225 -12.70 8.98 8.62
C ILE A 225 -12.57 8.97 7.10
N HIS A 226 -11.37 9.18 6.58
CA HIS A 226 -11.05 8.99 5.17
C HIS A 226 -9.78 8.13 5.05
N TYR A 227 -9.93 6.89 4.54
CA TYR A 227 -8.86 5.88 4.53
C TYR A 227 -7.77 6.14 3.47
N LYS A 228 -7.97 7.12 2.58
CA LYS A 228 -6.99 7.80 1.72
C LYS A 228 -6.01 6.90 0.96
N GLY A 229 -6.35 6.59 -0.29
CA GLY A 229 -5.44 6.00 -1.27
C GLY A 229 -5.75 4.53 -1.59
N GLU A 230 -6.93 4.06 -1.19
CA GLU A 230 -7.42 2.71 -1.42
C GLU A 230 -7.79 2.52 -2.90
N SER A 231 -8.50 3.49 -3.50
CA SER A 231 -8.83 3.48 -4.93
C SER A 231 -7.68 3.98 -5.82
N THR A 232 -6.61 4.56 -5.26
CA THR A 232 -5.43 4.97 -6.04
C THR A 232 -4.13 4.83 -5.26
N LYS A 233 -3.27 3.90 -5.70
CA LYS A 233 -1.92 3.69 -5.15
C LYS A 233 -1.06 4.95 -5.35
N LYS A 234 -0.92 5.75 -4.27
CA LYS A 234 -0.03 6.93 -4.24
C LYS A 234 1.39 6.55 -4.62
N GLY A 235 1.97 7.31 -5.55
CA GLY A 235 3.35 7.09 -6.01
C GLY A 235 3.48 6.22 -7.26
N SER A 236 2.37 5.70 -7.81
CA SER A 236 2.38 5.21 -9.19
C SER A 236 2.65 6.37 -10.16
N LEU A 237 3.37 6.09 -11.26
CA LEU A 237 3.60 7.08 -12.33
C LEU A 237 2.27 7.62 -12.90
N ASN A 238 1.21 6.79 -12.87
CA ASN A 238 -0.12 7.17 -13.30
C ASN A 238 -0.77 8.22 -12.38
N TYR A 239 -0.66 8.07 -11.06
CA TYR A 239 -1.12 9.08 -10.09
C TYR A 239 -0.44 10.43 -10.33
N VAL A 240 0.89 10.39 -10.45
CA VAL A 240 1.74 11.55 -10.73
C VAL A 240 1.23 12.22 -12.02
N LYS A 241 1.13 11.47 -13.12
CA LYS A 241 0.65 11.98 -14.42
C LYS A 241 -0.75 12.58 -14.35
N ALA A 242 -1.71 11.91 -13.69
CA ALA A 242 -3.09 12.39 -13.57
C ALA A 242 -3.16 13.73 -12.81
N PHE A 243 -2.51 13.80 -11.64
CA PHE A 243 -2.44 15.03 -10.84
C PHE A 243 -1.82 16.19 -11.63
N TYR A 244 -0.73 15.96 -12.36
CA TYR A 244 -0.10 17.03 -13.14
C TYR A 244 -0.89 17.42 -14.38
N THR A 245 -1.56 16.47 -15.03
CA THR A 245 -2.47 16.78 -16.13
C THR A 245 -3.60 17.68 -15.64
N ALA A 246 -4.19 17.37 -14.49
CA ALA A 246 -5.19 18.22 -13.85
C ALA A 246 -4.66 19.64 -13.57
N MET A 247 -3.47 19.77 -12.96
CA MET A 247 -2.89 21.09 -12.69
C MET A 247 -2.60 21.90 -13.96
N ILE A 248 -2.21 21.25 -15.07
CA ILE A 248 -2.02 21.92 -16.37
C ILE A 248 -3.37 22.38 -16.95
N ILE A 249 -4.43 21.58 -16.85
CA ILE A 249 -5.77 21.96 -17.30
C ILE A 249 -6.26 23.17 -16.50
N PHE A 250 -6.18 23.10 -15.16
CA PHE A 250 -6.54 24.21 -14.27
C PHE A 250 -5.75 25.48 -14.63
N ALA A 251 -4.44 25.33 -14.83
CA ALA A 251 -3.57 26.45 -15.16
C ALA A 251 -3.97 27.18 -16.45
N ARG A 252 -4.27 26.41 -17.50
CA ARG A 252 -4.66 26.92 -18.81
C ARG A 252 -6.03 27.60 -18.81
N LYS A 253 -6.94 27.14 -17.93
CA LYS A 253 -8.30 27.70 -17.82
C LYS A 253 -8.33 29.00 -17.03
N HIS A 254 -7.61 29.06 -15.91
CA HIS A 254 -7.75 30.15 -14.94
C HIS A 254 -6.63 31.20 -14.98
N PHE A 255 -5.47 30.91 -15.57
CA PHE A 255 -4.41 31.90 -15.77
C PHE A 255 -4.29 32.31 -17.24
N ARG A 256 -4.07 33.61 -17.49
CA ARG A 256 -3.90 34.19 -18.84
C ARG A 256 -2.43 34.44 -19.20
N GLY A 257 -2.08 34.26 -20.48
CA GLY A 257 -0.83 34.73 -21.08
C GLY A 257 0.45 34.09 -20.54
N GLU A 258 1.49 34.91 -20.32
CA GLU A 258 2.84 34.46 -19.91
C GLU A 258 2.86 33.81 -18.52
N LYS A 259 1.96 34.23 -17.61
CA LYS A 259 1.84 33.64 -16.27
C LYS A 259 1.44 32.16 -16.31
N ALA A 260 0.57 31.77 -17.25
CA ALA A 260 0.18 30.38 -17.45
C ALA A 260 1.37 29.54 -17.98
N ARG A 261 2.15 30.09 -18.93
CA ARG A 261 3.34 29.40 -19.48
C ARG A 261 4.41 29.21 -18.41
N LEU A 262 4.71 30.25 -17.63
CA LEU A 262 5.69 30.18 -16.55
C LEU A 262 5.25 29.17 -15.48
N PHE A 263 3.99 29.18 -15.08
CA PHE A 263 3.46 28.22 -14.11
C PHE A 263 3.54 26.78 -14.61
N VAL A 264 3.18 26.53 -15.88
CA VAL A 264 3.31 25.20 -16.49
C VAL A 264 4.77 24.75 -16.54
N LEU A 265 5.70 25.64 -16.92
CA LEU A 265 7.13 25.32 -16.97
C LEU A 265 7.71 25.04 -15.57
N MET A 266 7.35 25.83 -14.56
CA MET A 266 7.76 25.60 -13.17
C MET A 266 7.19 24.29 -12.62
N LEU A 267 5.92 23.98 -12.91
CA LEU A 267 5.31 22.70 -12.55
C LEU A 267 6.06 21.55 -13.22
N GLN A 268 6.33 21.63 -14.52
CA GLN A 268 7.12 20.62 -15.23
C GLN A 268 8.50 20.41 -14.60
N GLY A 269 9.24 21.49 -14.31
CA GLY A 269 10.53 21.41 -13.62
C GLY A 269 10.43 20.73 -12.25
N ALA A 270 9.45 21.10 -11.44
CA ALA A 270 9.20 20.52 -10.12
C ALA A 270 8.86 19.01 -10.19
N ILE A 271 8.13 18.58 -11.22
CA ILE A 271 7.81 17.18 -11.49
C ILE A 271 9.08 16.38 -11.74
N TYR A 272 9.88 16.80 -12.72
CA TYR A 272 11.09 16.08 -13.11
C TYR A 272 12.08 16.02 -11.96
N PHE A 273 12.22 17.12 -11.21
CA PHE A 273 13.03 17.13 -9.99
C PHE A 273 12.51 16.15 -8.94
N ARG A 274 11.21 16.13 -8.64
CA ARG A 274 10.63 15.20 -7.66
C ARG A 274 10.73 13.74 -8.13
N ALA A 275 10.54 13.48 -9.41
CA ALA A 275 10.72 12.16 -10.00
C ALA A 275 12.17 11.69 -9.82
N LEU A 276 13.15 12.55 -10.12
CA LEU A 276 14.57 12.29 -9.93
C LEU A 276 14.89 12.00 -8.45
N VAL A 277 14.46 12.86 -7.52
CA VAL A 277 14.65 12.65 -6.08
C VAL A 277 13.99 11.36 -5.59
N THR A 278 12.82 11.00 -6.14
CA THR A 278 12.12 9.76 -5.78
C THR A 278 12.87 8.52 -6.28
N VAL A 279 13.41 8.56 -7.50
CA VAL A 279 14.26 7.50 -8.05
C VAL A 279 15.54 7.36 -7.23
N ILE A 280 16.24 8.46 -6.95
CA ILE A 280 17.49 8.47 -6.17
C ILE A 280 17.23 7.98 -4.74
N SER A 281 16.25 8.56 -4.04
CA SER A 281 15.94 8.15 -2.66
C SER A 281 15.44 6.71 -2.57
N GLY A 282 14.68 6.23 -3.56
CA GLY A 282 14.26 4.84 -3.67
C GLY A 282 15.43 3.88 -3.88
N PHE A 283 16.40 4.26 -4.70
CA PHE A 283 17.64 3.52 -4.91
C PHE A 283 18.49 3.49 -3.63
N LEU A 284 18.74 4.66 -3.00
CA LEU A 284 19.51 4.77 -1.76
C LEU A 284 18.90 3.92 -0.63
N LYS A 285 17.58 3.94 -0.47
CA LYS A 285 16.88 3.10 0.53
C LYS A 285 17.06 1.59 0.31
N LYS A 286 17.31 1.14 -0.91
CA LYS A 286 17.56 -0.28 -1.20
C LYS A 286 19.02 -0.68 -0.98
N VAL A 287 19.95 0.25 -1.14
CA VAL A 287 21.38 -0.05 -1.21
C VAL A 287 22.15 0.35 0.06
N TYR A 288 21.62 1.25 0.90
CA TYR A 288 22.34 1.72 2.09
C TYR A 288 22.75 0.58 3.05
N LEU A 289 21.85 -0.37 3.31
CA LEU A 289 22.11 -1.44 4.27
C LEU A 289 23.14 -2.46 3.76
N PRO A 290 23.06 -2.96 2.50
CA PRO A 290 24.15 -3.72 1.89
C PRO A 290 25.50 -2.99 1.88
N LEU A 291 25.52 -1.66 1.63
CA LEU A 291 26.77 -0.89 1.64
C LEU A 291 27.39 -0.80 3.03
N LEU A 292 26.56 -0.61 4.07
CA LEU A 292 27.04 -0.63 5.46
C LEU A 292 27.58 -2.00 5.85
N ASP A 293 26.89 -3.08 5.47
CA ASP A 293 27.40 -4.44 5.68
C ASP A 293 28.74 -4.65 4.94
N ALA A 294 28.83 -4.23 3.67
CA ALA A 294 30.05 -4.33 2.87
C ALA A 294 31.22 -3.60 3.54
N ALA A 295 31.01 -2.37 4.01
CA ALA A 295 32.02 -1.57 4.68
C ALA A 295 32.49 -2.21 6.00
N LEU A 296 31.57 -2.72 6.81
CA LEU A 296 31.90 -3.40 8.08
C LEU A 296 32.66 -4.72 7.85
N ILE A 297 32.26 -5.51 6.85
CA ILE A 297 32.95 -6.75 6.51
C ILE A 297 34.33 -6.43 5.93
N PHE A 298 34.45 -5.44 5.04
CA PHE A 298 35.73 -5.03 4.46
C PHE A 298 36.71 -4.58 5.54
N GLY A 299 36.30 -3.67 6.43
CA GLY A 299 37.13 -3.22 7.55
C GLY A 299 37.58 -4.38 8.45
N GLY A 300 36.68 -5.33 8.71
CA GLY A 300 37.00 -6.55 9.43
C GLY A 300 38.00 -7.46 8.73
N LEU A 301 37.85 -7.67 7.42
CA LEU A 301 38.78 -8.48 6.63
C LEU A 301 40.18 -7.86 6.57
N VAL A 302 40.29 -6.52 6.48
CA VAL A 302 41.57 -5.80 6.56
C VAL A 302 42.22 -6.05 7.93
N PHE A 303 41.46 -5.91 9.02
CA PHE A 303 41.95 -6.19 10.36
C PHE A 303 42.39 -7.66 10.53
N LEU A 304 41.54 -8.61 10.12
CA LEU A 304 41.81 -10.04 10.24
C LEU A 304 42.99 -10.50 9.38
N LYS A 305 43.16 -9.94 8.17
CA LYS A 305 44.34 -10.15 7.31
C LYS A 305 45.61 -9.83 8.11
N ASN A 306 45.69 -8.61 8.65
CA ASN A 306 46.87 -8.11 9.34
C ASN A 306 47.12 -8.88 10.65
N PHE A 307 46.05 -9.13 11.42
CA PHE A 307 46.13 -9.90 12.65
C PHE A 307 46.66 -11.33 12.40
N TRP A 308 46.11 -12.04 11.42
CA TRP A 308 46.51 -13.42 11.13
C TRP A 308 47.93 -13.50 10.55
N ALA A 309 48.33 -12.52 9.75
CA ALA A 309 49.69 -12.41 9.21
C ALA A 309 50.74 -12.35 10.33
N VAL A 310 50.51 -11.49 11.32
CA VAL A 310 51.41 -11.33 12.47
C VAL A 310 51.31 -12.51 13.44
N TYR A 311 50.11 -12.97 13.77
CA TYR A 311 49.92 -13.99 14.80
C TYR A 311 50.38 -15.39 14.35
N HIS A 312 49.97 -15.82 13.14
CA HIS A 312 50.23 -17.17 12.67
C HIS A 312 51.50 -17.27 11.83
N PHE A 313 51.69 -16.35 10.89
CA PHE A 313 52.82 -16.36 9.96
C PHE A 313 54.03 -15.57 10.47
N ARG A 314 53.86 -14.77 11.54
CA ARG A 314 54.91 -13.89 12.11
C ARG A 314 55.53 -12.93 11.09
N ASP A 315 54.78 -12.62 10.03
CA ASP A 315 55.20 -11.71 8.97
C ASP A 315 54.02 -10.78 8.61
N PRO A 316 54.12 -9.47 8.90
CA PRO A 316 53.08 -8.50 8.55
C PRO A 316 52.77 -8.43 7.05
N ASN A 317 53.74 -8.77 6.19
CA ASN A 317 53.63 -8.68 4.73
C ASN A 317 53.34 -10.03 4.05
N TYR A 318 53.02 -11.06 4.85
CA TYR A 318 52.75 -12.41 4.35
C TYR A 318 51.68 -12.44 3.24
N TYR A 319 50.64 -11.64 3.38
CA TYR A 319 49.54 -11.59 2.41
C TYR A 319 49.76 -10.48 1.37
N HIS A 320 49.83 -10.90 0.12
CA HIS A 320 49.92 -10.00 -1.03
C HIS A 320 48.75 -9.02 -1.10
N ASP A 321 48.97 -7.85 -1.72
CA ASP A 321 47.96 -6.81 -1.85
C ASP A 321 46.75 -7.24 -2.68
N SER A 322 46.91 -8.30 -3.49
CA SER A 322 45.80 -8.97 -4.19
C SER A 322 44.69 -9.43 -3.27
N PHE A 323 44.96 -9.65 -1.98
CA PHE A 323 43.89 -9.90 -1.03
C PHE A 323 42.85 -8.76 -0.98
N LEU A 324 43.29 -7.49 -1.03
CA LEU A 324 42.40 -6.34 -0.84
C LEU A 324 41.54 -6.03 -2.06
N TYR A 325 42.07 -6.19 -3.28
CA TYR A 325 41.34 -5.88 -4.51
C TYR A 325 40.72 -7.10 -5.20
N PHE A 326 41.07 -8.33 -4.80
CA PHE A 326 40.46 -9.55 -5.33
C PHE A 326 39.70 -10.36 -4.27
N ASN A 327 40.40 -10.87 -3.24
CA ASN A 327 39.79 -11.78 -2.27
C ASN A 327 38.70 -11.11 -1.42
N ALA A 328 38.99 -9.97 -0.79
CA ALA A 328 38.02 -9.28 0.06
C ALA A 328 36.74 -8.88 -0.71
N PRO A 329 36.82 -8.27 -1.91
CA PRO A 329 35.64 -8.01 -2.74
C PRO A 329 34.88 -9.28 -3.13
N LEU A 330 35.58 -10.36 -3.48
CA LEU A 330 34.96 -11.66 -3.81
C LEU A 330 34.17 -12.21 -2.61
N TYR A 331 34.77 -12.20 -1.42
CA TYR A 331 34.18 -12.75 -0.20
C TYR A 331 32.92 -11.97 0.19
N ILE A 332 33.03 -10.64 0.20
CA ILE A 332 31.91 -9.72 0.47
C ILE A 332 30.80 -9.94 -0.56
N THR A 333 31.13 -9.98 -1.85
CA THR A 333 30.14 -10.15 -2.91
C THR A 333 29.36 -11.46 -2.75
N ILE A 334 30.04 -12.57 -2.48
CA ILE A 334 29.39 -13.87 -2.28
C ILE A 334 28.49 -13.85 -1.04
N TRP A 335 28.98 -13.36 0.10
CA TRP A 335 28.16 -13.27 1.32
C TRP A 335 26.93 -12.38 1.14
N LEU A 336 27.10 -11.16 0.64
CA LEU A 336 26.00 -10.21 0.47
C LEU A 336 25.00 -10.70 -0.59
N ALA A 337 25.46 -11.34 -1.67
CA ALA A 337 24.57 -11.95 -2.67
C ALA A 337 23.69 -13.04 -2.05
N VAL A 338 24.25 -13.94 -1.25
CA VAL A 338 23.47 -15.00 -0.61
C VAL A 338 22.54 -14.44 0.47
N VAL A 339 22.94 -13.42 1.22
CA VAL A 339 22.05 -12.70 2.16
C VAL A 339 20.90 -12.01 1.42
N TYR A 340 21.16 -11.45 0.23
CA TYR A 340 20.14 -10.85 -0.61
C TYR A 340 19.10 -11.88 -1.11
N PHE A 341 19.54 -13.07 -1.54
CA PHE A 341 18.63 -14.14 -1.96
C PHE A 341 17.95 -14.86 -0.79
N SER A 342 18.57 -14.89 0.39
CA SER A 342 17.91 -15.35 1.62
C SER A 342 16.85 -14.37 2.14
N GLY A 343 16.74 -13.18 1.54
CA GLY A 343 15.79 -12.14 1.92
C GLY A 343 16.18 -11.37 3.19
N GLY A 344 17.47 -11.39 3.55
CA GLY A 344 18.01 -10.67 4.71
C GLY A 344 17.91 -9.15 4.59
N TYR A 345 17.88 -8.61 3.36
CA TYR A 345 17.66 -7.18 3.11
C TYR A 345 16.20 -6.80 2.92
N ASP A 346 15.30 -7.74 2.59
CA ASP A 346 13.86 -7.45 2.54
C ASP A 346 13.27 -7.32 3.95
N GLN A 347 13.71 -8.20 4.87
CA GLN A 347 13.38 -8.13 6.29
C GLN A 347 14.63 -7.76 7.08
N GLN A 348 14.93 -6.46 7.10
CA GLN A 348 16.15 -5.89 7.67
C GLN A 348 16.50 -6.38 9.10
N PHE A 349 15.50 -6.73 9.93
CA PHE A 349 15.70 -7.17 11.32
C PHE A 349 15.55 -8.69 11.53
N SER A 350 15.52 -9.48 10.45
CA SER A 350 15.44 -10.93 10.54
C SER A 350 16.83 -11.55 10.69
N ILE A 351 17.27 -11.73 11.94
CA ILE A 351 18.58 -12.34 12.27
C ILE A 351 18.70 -13.74 11.63
N ARG A 352 17.62 -14.53 11.66
CA ARG A 352 17.60 -15.89 11.08
C ARG A 352 17.93 -15.88 9.58
N ARG A 353 17.35 -14.96 8.80
CA ARG A 353 17.60 -14.88 7.34
C ARG A 353 19.01 -14.40 7.04
N LEU A 354 19.52 -13.44 7.82
CA LEU A 354 20.88 -12.93 7.73
C LEU A 354 21.90 -14.05 8.01
N LEU A 355 21.83 -14.71 9.17
CA LEU A 355 22.77 -15.76 9.55
C LEU A 355 22.70 -16.96 8.62
N ARG A 356 21.50 -17.37 8.19
CA ARG A 356 21.35 -18.42 7.18
C ARG A 356 22.03 -18.02 5.87
N GLY A 357 21.88 -16.76 5.45
CA GLY A 357 22.52 -16.23 4.24
C GLY A 357 24.04 -16.25 4.33
N LEU A 358 24.60 -15.78 5.45
CA LEU A 358 26.06 -15.80 5.71
C LEU A 358 26.61 -17.23 5.79
N LEU A 359 25.89 -18.15 6.43
CA LEU A 359 26.30 -19.55 6.55
C LEU A 359 26.33 -20.24 5.18
N VAL A 360 25.26 -20.13 4.40
CA VAL A 360 25.22 -20.68 3.03
C VAL A 360 26.27 -20.00 2.14
N GLY A 361 26.44 -18.69 2.27
CA GLY A 361 27.46 -17.93 1.55
C GLY A 361 28.88 -18.36 1.90
N THR A 362 29.13 -18.76 3.15
CA THR A 362 30.44 -19.28 3.59
C THR A 362 30.73 -20.65 2.97
N VAL A 363 29.74 -21.53 2.91
CA VAL A 363 29.87 -22.84 2.24
C VAL A 363 30.13 -22.64 0.74
N LEU A 364 29.37 -21.76 0.09
CA LEU A 364 29.56 -21.42 -1.32
C LEU A 364 30.94 -20.79 -1.57
N LEU A 365 31.35 -19.87 -0.71
CA LEU A 365 32.66 -19.22 -0.79
C LEU A 365 33.79 -20.24 -0.64
N ALA A 366 33.69 -21.18 0.30
CA ALA A 366 34.67 -22.25 0.46
C ALA A 366 34.76 -23.15 -0.79
N ALA A 367 33.63 -23.43 -1.45
CA ALA A 367 33.60 -24.16 -2.71
C ALA A 367 34.29 -23.37 -3.84
N VAL A 368 33.91 -22.11 -4.04
CA VAL A 368 34.52 -21.22 -5.06
C VAL A 368 36.02 -21.06 -4.82
N TYR A 369 36.42 -20.88 -3.56
CA TYR A 369 37.82 -20.77 -3.15
C TYR A 369 38.65 -21.99 -3.56
N GLY A 370 38.07 -23.19 -3.53
CA GLY A 370 38.72 -24.43 -3.98
C GLY A 370 39.08 -24.43 -5.46
N PHE A 371 38.34 -23.68 -6.29
CA PHE A 371 38.56 -23.57 -7.74
C PHE A 371 39.47 -22.41 -8.14
N LEU A 372 39.84 -21.53 -7.21
CA LEU A 372 40.77 -20.42 -7.51
C LEU A 372 42.16 -20.94 -7.86
N ASP A 373 42.93 -20.17 -8.62
CA ASP A 373 44.35 -20.49 -8.84
C ASP A 373 45.14 -20.34 -7.52
N LEU A 374 46.26 -21.06 -7.39
CA LEU A 374 47.14 -21.04 -6.21
C LEU A 374 47.57 -19.62 -5.83
N ALA A 375 47.79 -18.73 -6.81
CA ALA A 375 48.16 -17.34 -6.59
C ALA A 375 47.08 -16.51 -5.86
N TYR A 376 45.81 -16.93 -5.92
CA TYR A 376 44.69 -16.25 -5.26
C TYR A 376 44.19 -17.00 -4.01
N ARG A 377 44.63 -18.25 -3.79
CA ARG A 377 44.37 -19.02 -2.58
C ARG A 377 45.26 -18.54 -1.44
N THR A 378 44.71 -17.65 -0.62
CA THR A 378 45.35 -17.20 0.63
C THR A 378 45.16 -18.21 1.77
N SER A 379 44.58 -17.79 2.90
CA SER A 379 44.33 -18.66 4.05
C SER A 379 42.85 -18.98 4.18
N ARG A 380 42.52 -20.28 4.31
CA ARG A 380 41.16 -20.73 4.65
C ARG A 380 40.70 -20.20 6.01
N ALA A 381 41.64 -19.89 6.91
CA ALA A 381 41.31 -19.28 8.20
C ALA A 381 40.64 -17.91 8.02
N LEU A 382 41.03 -17.12 7.00
CA LEU A 382 40.39 -15.83 6.72
C LEU A 382 38.94 -15.96 6.23
N ILE A 383 38.58 -17.08 5.60
CA ILE A 383 37.19 -17.36 5.23
C ILE A 383 36.36 -17.62 6.49
N VAL A 384 36.86 -18.44 7.41
CA VAL A 384 36.14 -18.82 8.65
C VAL A 384 36.07 -17.63 9.61
N LEU A 385 37.20 -16.98 9.88
CA LEU A 385 37.27 -15.79 10.75
C LEU A 385 36.47 -14.63 10.14
N GLY A 386 36.53 -14.45 8.82
CA GLY A 386 35.74 -13.46 8.11
C GLY A 386 34.24 -13.73 8.21
N ALA A 387 33.80 -14.99 8.10
CA ALA A 387 32.40 -15.38 8.27
C ALA A 387 31.90 -15.11 9.69
N LEU A 388 32.74 -15.40 10.71
CA LEU A 388 32.44 -15.10 12.11
C LEU A 388 32.32 -13.59 12.34
N TRP A 389 33.29 -12.81 11.84
CA TRP A 389 33.24 -11.35 11.91
C TRP A 389 32.03 -10.78 11.19
N ALA A 390 31.74 -11.21 9.96
CA ALA A 390 30.58 -10.79 9.21
C ALA A 390 29.28 -11.07 9.97
N SER A 391 29.18 -12.23 10.61
CA SER A 391 28.01 -12.58 11.44
C SER A 391 27.86 -11.65 12.63
N ILE A 392 28.94 -11.42 13.39
CA ILE A 392 28.89 -10.57 14.60
C ILE A 392 28.62 -9.11 14.22
N SER A 393 29.39 -8.55 13.30
CA SER A 393 29.32 -7.13 12.92
C SER A 393 27.98 -6.75 12.28
N THR A 394 27.45 -7.58 11.37
CA THR A 394 26.17 -7.29 10.71
C THR A 394 24.99 -7.46 11.66
N VAL A 395 25.02 -8.45 12.58
CA VAL A 395 24.01 -8.59 13.64
C VAL A 395 24.06 -7.41 14.61
N ALA A 396 25.25 -7.00 15.04
CA ALA A 396 25.42 -5.82 15.89
C ALA A 396 24.86 -4.55 15.22
N LEU A 397 25.13 -4.37 13.92
CA LEU A 397 24.54 -3.28 13.14
C LEU A 397 23.00 -3.36 13.14
N ARG A 398 22.40 -4.56 13.02
CA ARG A 398 20.94 -4.70 13.10
C ARG A 398 20.39 -4.32 14.47
N PHE A 399 21.04 -4.71 15.56
CA PHE A 399 20.66 -4.28 16.90
C PHE A 399 20.75 -2.77 17.07
N LEU A 400 21.84 -2.14 16.60
CA LEU A 400 22.02 -0.69 16.66
C LEU A 400 20.93 0.05 15.87
N LEU A 401 20.70 -0.33 14.61
CA LEU A 401 19.67 0.29 13.75
C LEU A 401 18.26 0.10 14.32
N TYR A 402 17.99 -1.07 14.91
CA TYR A 402 16.71 -1.34 15.54
C TYR A 402 16.52 -0.50 16.83
N PHE A 403 17.56 -0.38 17.65
CA PHE A 403 17.54 0.46 18.84
C PHE A 403 17.34 1.94 18.48
N MET A 404 18.07 2.46 17.49
CA MET A 404 17.88 3.84 16.99
C MET A 404 16.46 4.09 16.48
N LYS A 405 15.79 3.05 15.95
CA LYS A 405 14.45 3.17 15.39
C LYS A 405 13.31 2.96 16.41
N TYR A 406 13.50 2.07 17.38
CA TYR A 406 12.43 1.60 18.28
C TYR A 406 12.75 1.77 19.78
N GLY A 407 13.95 2.26 20.13
CA GLY A 407 14.37 2.49 21.51
C GLY A 407 14.51 1.22 22.36
N ASN A 408 14.57 0.02 21.76
CA ASN A 408 14.70 -1.25 22.47
C ASN A 408 15.48 -2.28 21.64
N PHE A 409 15.83 -3.44 22.22
CA PHE A 409 16.63 -4.49 21.57
C PHE A 409 15.85 -5.77 21.20
N ASN A 410 14.51 -5.71 21.13
CA ASN A 410 13.67 -6.89 20.86
C ASN A 410 13.64 -7.32 19.38
N LEU A 411 14.79 -7.65 18.78
CA LEU A 411 14.88 -8.15 17.41
C LEU A 411 14.26 -9.56 17.24
N GLY A 412 13.67 -9.82 16.07
CA GLY A 412 13.34 -11.18 15.63
C GLY A 412 12.02 -11.77 16.18
N ARG A 413 11.30 -11.07 17.05
CA ARG A 413 9.89 -11.38 17.32
C ARG A 413 9.04 -10.64 16.30
N ASN A 414 8.34 -11.37 15.41
CA ASN A 414 7.12 -10.81 14.82
C ASN A 414 6.22 -10.47 16.01
N LYS A 415 6.15 -9.19 16.37
CA LYS A 415 5.42 -8.76 17.55
C LYS A 415 3.96 -9.10 17.29
N ILE A 416 3.48 -10.14 17.95
CA ILE A 416 2.06 -10.47 17.96
C ILE A 416 1.42 -9.30 18.72
N LYS A 417 0.78 -8.40 17.97
CA LYS A 417 0.14 -7.22 18.55
C LYS A 417 -0.87 -7.67 19.59
N LYS A 418 -0.84 -7.03 20.76
CA LYS A 418 -1.87 -7.18 21.77
C LYS A 418 -3.13 -6.50 21.28
N LEU A 419 -4.20 -7.28 21.17
CA LEU A 419 -5.45 -6.89 20.56
C LEU A 419 -6.57 -6.88 21.59
N VAL A 420 -7.40 -5.84 21.53
CA VAL A 420 -8.71 -5.79 22.20
C VAL A 420 -9.81 -5.58 21.17
N ILE A 421 -10.97 -6.19 21.40
CA ILE A 421 -12.18 -5.98 20.60
C ILE A 421 -13.16 -5.17 21.43
N VAL A 422 -13.74 -4.12 20.85
CA VAL A 422 -14.76 -3.27 21.45
C VAL A 422 -16.08 -3.59 20.77
N GLY A 423 -16.99 -4.25 21.49
CA GLY A 423 -18.26 -4.71 20.93
C GLY A 423 -19.01 -5.61 21.89
N SER A 424 -20.25 -5.93 21.55
CA SER A 424 -21.07 -6.90 22.25
C SER A 424 -20.39 -8.28 22.24
N ARG A 425 -20.82 -9.17 23.13
CA ARG A 425 -20.28 -10.52 23.19
C ARG A 425 -20.42 -11.26 21.86
N GLU A 426 -21.61 -11.22 21.26
CA GLU A 426 -21.90 -11.90 20.00
C GLU A 426 -21.02 -11.41 18.86
N GLU A 427 -20.91 -10.09 18.70
CA GLU A 427 -20.06 -9.50 17.66
C GLU A 427 -18.58 -9.74 17.93
N SER A 428 -18.14 -9.69 19.19
CA SER A 428 -16.76 -10.01 19.53
C SER A 428 -16.39 -11.45 19.20
N GLU A 429 -17.29 -12.41 19.45
CA GLU A 429 -17.11 -13.81 19.06
C GLU A 429 -17.08 -13.95 17.52
N ARG A 430 -17.91 -13.20 16.79
CA ARG A 430 -17.87 -13.15 15.32
C ARG A 430 -16.53 -12.64 14.79
N VAL A 431 -16.01 -11.56 15.35
CA VAL A 431 -14.70 -11.00 14.98
C VAL A 431 -13.59 -12.00 15.27
N GLN A 432 -13.62 -12.69 16.41
CA GLN A 432 -12.66 -13.76 16.71
C GLN A 432 -12.71 -14.89 15.68
N ARG A 433 -13.91 -15.33 15.25
CA ARG A 433 -14.06 -16.32 14.17
C ARG A 433 -13.46 -15.81 12.85
N LEU A 434 -13.69 -14.56 12.48
CA LEU A 434 -13.11 -13.96 11.28
C LEU A 434 -11.57 -13.94 11.34
N LEU A 435 -10.99 -13.51 12.46
CA LEU A 435 -9.54 -13.51 12.68
C LEU A 435 -8.95 -14.92 12.59
N HIS A 436 -9.66 -15.91 13.13
CA HIS A 436 -9.26 -17.32 13.06
C HIS A 436 -9.31 -17.85 11.62
N LEU A 437 -10.39 -17.58 10.87
CA LEU A 437 -10.54 -17.96 9.47
C LEU A 437 -9.46 -17.32 8.58
N ALA A 438 -9.11 -16.06 8.85
CA ALA A 438 -8.03 -15.36 8.17
C ALA A 438 -6.62 -15.82 8.61
N GLN A 439 -6.52 -16.80 9.53
CA GLN A 439 -5.27 -17.33 10.09
C GLN A 439 -4.36 -16.25 10.70
N VAL A 440 -4.95 -15.17 11.21
CA VAL A 440 -4.20 -14.06 11.80
C VAL A 440 -3.84 -14.42 13.24
N ARG A 441 -2.55 -14.73 13.48
CA ARG A 441 -2.05 -14.94 14.84
C ARG A 441 -1.99 -13.59 15.57
N LYS A 442 -2.95 -13.34 16.46
CA LYS A 442 -2.99 -12.17 17.37
C LYS A 442 -3.00 -12.62 18.83
N ASN A 443 -2.54 -11.73 19.71
CA ASN A 443 -2.58 -11.93 21.15
C ASN A 443 -3.82 -11.22 21.65
N PHE A 444 -4.96 -11.92 21.56
CA PHE A 444 -6.24 -11.40 22.00
C PHE A 444 -6.26 -11.33 23.52
N ILE A 445 -6.34 -10.12 24.06
CA ILE A 445 -6.33 -9.86 25.51
C ILE A 445 -7.75 -10.00 26.09
N GLY A 446 -8.77 -9.56 25.33
CA GLY A 446 -10.17 -9.67 25.73
C GLY A 446 -11.07 -8.62 25.08
N THR A 447 -12.31 -8.54 25.55
CA THR A 447 -13.36 -7.67 25.02
C THR A 447 -13.62 -6.48 25.94
N VAL A 448 -13.94 -5.32 25.35
CA VAL A 448 -14.44 -4.13 26.07
C VAL A 448 -15.89 -3.93 25.68
N ALA A 449 -16.76 -3.77 26.68
CA ALA A 449 -18.18 -3.58 26.45
C ALA A 449 -18.45 -2.19 25.83
N PRO A 450 -19.35 -2.09 24.84
CA PRO A 450 -19.61 -0.82 24.16
C PRO A 450 -20.50 0.13 24.97
N TRP A 451 -21.13 -0.36 26.05
CA TRP A 451 -21.99 0.41 26.95
C TRP A 451 -21.39 0.55 28.37
N ALA A 452 -21.92 1.50 29.15
CA ALA A 452 -21.40 1.85 30.47
C ALA A 452 -21.72 0.82 31.57
N GLU A 453 -22.77 0.01 31.43
CA GLU A 453 -23.19 -1.00 32.41
C GLU A 453 -22.91 -2.43 31.93
N ALA A 454 -21.72 -2.95 32.19
CA ALA A 454 -21.32 -4.28 31.73
C ALA A 454 -20.88 -5.18 32.88
N ASP A 455 -21.21 -6.48 32.75
CA ASP A 455 -20.72 -7.53 33.64
C ASP A 455 -19.20 -7.72 33.43
N THR A 456 -18.42 -7.34 34.44
CA THR A 456 -16.96 -7.44 34.45
C THR A 456 -16.45 -8.88 34.52
N ARG A 457 -17.33 -9.89 34.65
CA ARG A 457 -16.97 -11.30 34.47
C ARG A 457 -16.81 -11.68 33.00
N ILE A 458 -17.45 -10.94 32.10
CA ILE A 458 -17.49 -11.22 30.65
C ILE A 458 -16.56 -10.27 29.88
N TYR A 459 -16.48 -9.01 30.31
CA TYR A 459 -15.68 -7.97 29.66
C TYR A 459 -14.49 -7.56 30.52
N LEU A 460 -13.37 -7.20 29.88
CA LEU A 460 -12.20 -6.62 30.55
C LEU A 460 -12.53 -5.28 31.20
N SER A 461 -13.33 -4.46 30.52
CA SER A 461 -13.74 -3.13 30.97
C SER A 461 -14.92 -2.61 30.12
N ARG A 462 -15.29 -1.35 30.34
CA ARG A 462 -16.34 -0.60 29.64
C ARG A 462 -15.71 0.44 28.71
N LEU A 463 -16.44 0.83 27.66
CA LEU A 463 -15.98 1.79 26.67
C LEU A 463 -15.40 3.09 27.27
N PRO A 464 -16.01 3.73 28.30
CA PRO A 464 -15.46 4.93 28.92
C PRO A 464 -14.04 4.80 29.50
N GLN A 465 -13.60 3.57 29.80
CA GLN A 465 -12.30 3.23 30.40
C GLN A 465 -11.34 2.58 29.39
N LEU A 466 -11.57 2.75 28.09
CA LEU A 466 -10.76 2.12 27.05
C LEU A 466 -9.29 2.60 27.10
N ASP A 467 -9.02 3.84 27.47
CA ASP A 467 -7.65 4.36 27.66
C ASP A 467 -6.90 3.66 28.79
N GLU A 468 -7.56 3.40 29.93
CA GLU A 468 -6.98 2.62 31.03
C GLU A 468 -6.60 1.21 30.55
N VAL A 469 -7.49 0.54 29.81
CA VAL A 469 -7.22 -0.79 29.24
C VAL A 469 -6.01 -0.74 28.30
N VAL A 470 -5.96 0.25 27.40
CA VAL A 470 -4.86 0.42 26.46
C VAL A 470 -3.53 0.62 27.20
N GLN A 471 -3.51 1.44 28.25
CA GLN A 471 -2.31 1.73 29.03
C GLN A 471 -1.86 0.54 29.89
N ILE A 472 -2.77 -0.08 30.65
CA ILE A 472 -2.47 -1.18 31.58
C ILE A 472 -1.98 -2.41 30.80
N TYR A 473 -2.72 -2.82 29.78
CA TYR A 473 -2.40 -4.02 29.03
C TYR A 473 -1.38 -3.78 27.90
N LYS A 474 -1.03 -2.52 27.63
CA LYS A 474 -0.15 -2.07 26.53
C LYS A 474 -0.70 -2.56 25.19
N ILE A 475 -1.97 -2.26 24.92
CA ILE A 475 -2.68 -2.67 23.70
C ILE A 475 -2.07 -1.93 22.50
N GLU A 476 -1.92 -2.65 21.40
CA GLU A 476 -1.33 -2.12 20.16
C GLU A 476 -2.35 -2.07 19.01
N GLU A 477 -3.44 -2.82 19.12
CA GLU A 477 -4.51 -2.87 18.12
C GLU A 477 -5.87 -2.89 18.81
N VAL A 478 -6.80 -2.07 18.33
CA VAL A 478 -8.20 -2.01 18.80
C VAL A 478 -9.11 -2.24 17.60
N ILE A 479 -9.99 -3.24 17.70
CA ILE A 479 -11.02 -3.51 16.71
C ILE A 479 -12.37 -3.04 17.26
N PHE A 480 -13.02 -2.09 16.60
CA PHE A 480 -14.36 -1.62 16.92
C PHE A 480 -15.41 -2.36 16.10
N CYS A 481 -16.40 -2.95 16.77
CA CYS A 481 -17.59 -3.49 16.12
C CYS A 481 -18.57 -2.35 15.86
N SER A 482 -18.65 -1.87 14.61
CA SER A 482 -19.51 -0.73 14.28
C SER A 482 -21.00 -1.04 14.42
N GLN A 483 -21.41 -2.30 14.49
CA GLN A 483 -22.78 -2.67 14.86
C GLN A 483 -23.15 -2.12 16.24
N ASP A 484 -22.21 -2.17 17.19
CA ASP A 484 -22.46 -1.83 18.60
C ASP A 484 -21.93 -0.45 19.01
N VAL A 485 -20.90 0.05 18.33
CA VAL A 485 -20.25 1.33 18.63
C VAL A 485 -20.56 2.34 17.54
N ARG A 486 -21.01 3.53 17.93
CA ARG A 486 -21.31 4.63 16.99
C ARG A 486 -20.04 5.14 16.33
N ALA A 487 -20.14 5.62 15.09
CA ALA A 487 -19.00 6.17 14.35
C ALA A 487 -18.38 7.37 15.09
N GLN A 488 -19.21 8.22 15.71
CA GLN A 488 -18.76 9.34 16.55
C GLN A 488 -17.92 8.87 17.75
N ASP A 489 -18.35 7.81 18.44
CA ASP A 489 -17.61 7.26 19.57
C ASP A 489 -16.28 6.66 19.09
N ILE A 490 -16.26 5.93 17.97
CA ILE A 490 -15.04 5.40 17.36
C ILE A 490 -14.05 6.53 17.04
N MET A 491 -14.49 7.57 16.34
CA MET A 491 -13.62 8.69 15.93
C MET A 491 -13.08 9.46 17.14
N SER A 492 -13.89 9.68 18.18
CA SER A 492 -13.43 10.33 19.41
C SER A 492 -12.36 9.50 20.13
N TRP A 493 -12.50 8.18 20.20
CA TRP A 493 -11.50 7.28 20.76
C TRP A 493 -10.23 7.22 19.93
N MET A 494 -10.34 7.19 18.60
CA MET A 494 -9.18 7.25 17.70
C MET A 494 -8.39 8.55 17.91
N ALA A 495 -9.07 9.68 18.03
CA ALA A 495 -8.42 10.97 18.29
C ALA A 495 -7.76 11.01 19.69
N ARG A 496 -8.42 10.45 20.72
CA ARG A 496 -7.92 10.44 22.12
C ARG A 496 -6.73 9.50 22.32
N LEU A 497 -6.79 8.29 21.77
CA LEU A 497 -5.74 7.28 21.93
C LEU A 497 -4.53 7.56 21.01
N GLY A 498 -4.77 8.22 19.87
CA GLY A 498 -3.73 8.71 18.97
C GLY A 498 -3.02 7.61 18.15
N PRO A 499 -2.06 8.01 17.28
CA PRO A 499 -1.51 7.13 16.24
C PRO A 499 -0.57 6.03 16.75
N ALA A 500 -0.43 5.85 18.07
CA ALA A 500 0.36 4.78 18.67
C ALA A 500 -0.38 3.43 18.68
N VAL A 501 -1.70 3.45 18.51
CA VAL A 501 -2.58 2.27 18.46
C VAL A 501 -3.11 2.13 17.04
N ASP A 502 -3.16 0.90 16.54
CA ASP A 502 -3.80 0.60 15.27
C ASP A 502 -5.30 0.39 15.45
N TYR A 503 -6.11 1.07 14.64
CA TYR A 503 -7.57 0.95 14.69
C TYR A 503 -8.10 0.19 13.50
N LYS A 504 -9.11 -0.63 13.77
CA LYS A 504 -9.89 -1.30 12.74
C LYS A 504 -11.36 -1.28 13.10
N ILE A 505 -12.21 -1.30 12.09
CA ILE A 505 -13.66 -1.28 12.19
C ILE A 505 -14.19 -2.54 11.51
N VAL A 506 -15.10 -3.25 12.18
CA VAL A 506 -15.85 -4.35 11.58
C VAL A 506 -17.25 -3.85 11.28
N PRO A 507 -17.65 -3.78 10.01
CA PRO A 507 -19.03 -3.49 9.64
C PRO A 507 -19.97 -4.61 10.09
N GLN A 508 -21.22 -4.25 10.39
CA GLN A 508 -22.29 -5.20 10.66
C GLN A 508 -22.42 -6.17 9.48
N GLU A 509 -22.55 -7.47 9.77
CA GLU A 509 -22.74 -8.55 8.77
C GLU A 509 -21.66 -8.66 7.67
N SER A 510 -20.59 -7.87 7.75
CA SER A 510 -19.48 -7.94 6.80
C SER A 510 -18.47 -9.00 7.21
N LEU A 511 -17.92 -9.71 6.22
CA LEU A 511 -16.82 -10.66 6.40
C LEU A 511 -15.44 -9.98 6.40
N SER A 512 -15.42 -8.64 6.43
CA SER A 512 -14.20 -7.84 6.38
C SER A 512 -13.99 -7.07 7.68
N ILE A 513 -12.72 -6.89 8.06
CA ILE A 513 -12.29 -5.97 9.11
C ILE A 513 -11.45 -4.89 8.42
N ILE A 514 -11.87 -3.64 8.52
CA ILE A 514 -11.34 -2.53 7.73
C ILE A 514 -10.43 -1.67 8.62
N GLY A 515 -9.23 -1.34 8.15
CA GLY A 515 -8.37 -0.37 8.83
C GLY A 515 -7.24 0.14 7.95
N SER A 516 -6.67 1.29 8.29
CA SER A 516 -5.51 1.85 7.59
C SER A 516 -4.50 2.37 8.61
N SER A 517 -3.38 1.67 8.75
CA SER A 517 -2.31 2.03 9.69
C SER A 517 -1.28 3.00 9.10
N SER A 518 -1.35 3.35 7.80
CA SER A 518 -0.46 4.36 7.24
C SER A 518 -0.91 4.96 5.90
N LYS A 519 -0.65 6.27 5.70
CA LYS A 519 -0.87 7.01 4.43
C LYS A 519 -0.18 6.41 3.18
N ASN A 520 0.76 5.47 3.36
CA ASN A 520 1.59 4.84 2.33
C ASN A 520 1.38 3.33 2.19
N THR A 521 0.52 2.75 3.01
CA THR A 521 0.10 1.35 2.91
C THR A 521 -1.36 1.39 2.50
N ALA A 522 -1.74 0.70 1.40
CA ALA A 522 -3.16 0.39 1.22
C ALA A 522 -3.63 -0.29 2.50
N GLY A 523 -4.82 0.08 2.99
CA GLY A 523 -5.37 -0.32 4.26
C GLY A 523 -5.15 -1.81 4.51
N GLU A 524 -4.78 -2.17 5.74
CA GLU A 524 -4.85 -3.57 6.15
C GLU A 524 -6.33 -3.92 6.32
N LEU A 525 -7.00 -4.18 5.20
CA LEU A 525 -8.21 -4.97 5.18
C LEU A 525 -7.81 -6.35 5.74
N TYR A 526 -8.34 -6.75 6.90
CA TYR A 526 -8.59 -8.18 7.10
C TYR A 526 -9.91 -8.52 6.40
N THR A 527 -9.96 -8.28 5.09
CA THR A 527 -10.56 -9.25 4.19
C THR A 527 -9.66 -10.48 4.23
N ILE A 528 -10.06 -11.59 3.63
CA ILE A 528 -9.13 -12.69 3.35
C ILE A 528 -8.11 -12.14 2.35
N ASP A 529 -7.20 -11.29 2.80
CA ASP A 529 -6.23 -10.61 1.96
C ASP A 529 -5.10 -11.60 1.78
N ILE A 530 -5.21 -12.26 0.64
CA ILE A 530 -4.33 -13.30 0.23
C ILE A 530 -2.99 -12.64 -0.07
N GLN A 531 -2.09 -12.66 0.91
CA GLN A 531 -0.69 -12.35 0.67
C GLN A 531 -0.16 -13.36 -0.35
N TYR A 532 -0.12 -12.96 -1.61
CA TYR A 532 0.43 -13.79 -2.66
C TYR A 532 1.93 -14.01 -2.39
N SER A 533 2.31 -15.24 -2.05
CA SER A 533 3.71 -15.60 -1.85
C SER A 533 4.54 -15.25 -3.08
N ILE A 534 3.99 -15.39 -4.29
CA ILE A 534 4.69 -15.04 -5.55
C ILE A 534 4.94 -13.54 -5.71
N ALA A 535 4.17 -12.68 -5.03
CA ALA A 535 4.36 -11.24 -5.06
C ALA A 535 5.50 -10.78 -4.14
N GLN A 536 5.91 -11.62 -3.17
CA GLN A 536 6.98 -11.27 -2.25
C GLN A 536 8.29 -11.04 -3.01
N PRO A 537 9.04 -9.96 -2.71
CA PRO A 537 10.27 -9.63 -3.43
C PRO A 537 11.28 -10.79 -3.48
N GLN A 538 11.45 -11.50 -2.36
CA GLN A 538 12.30 -12.68 -2.28
C GLN A 538 11.90 -13.77 -3.29
N ASN A 539 10.62 -14.10 -3.36
CA ASN A 539 10.12 -15.14 -4.25
C ASN A 539 10.17 -14.74 -5.72
N ARG A 540 9.93 -13.47 -6.05
CA ARG A 540 10.11 -12.97 -7.44
C ARG A 540 11.55 -13.12 -7.91
N ARG A 541 12.52 -12.80 -7.05
CA ARG A 541 13.95 -12.97 -7.37
C ARG A 541 14.32 -14.44 -7.48
N ASN A 542 13.91 -15.25 -6.51
CA ASN A 542 14.21 -16.68 -6.52
C ASN A 542 13.57 -17.39 -7.71
N LYS A 543 12.34 -17.00 -8.10
CA LYS A 543 11.69 -17.46 -9.32
C LYS A 543 12.55 -17.15 -10.55
N ARG A 544 12.98 -15.89 -10.69
CA ARG A 544 13.77 -15.46 -11.86
C ARG A 544 15.12 -16.16 -11.95
N ILE A 545 15.77 -16.39 -10.81
CA ILE A 545 17.02 -17.16 -10.76
C ILE A 545 16.77 -18.62 -11.12
N ASN A 546 15.71 -19.22 -10.57
CA ASN A 546 15.34 -20.58 -10.92
C ASN A 546 15.09 -20.70 -12.43
N ASP A 547 14.40 -19.72 -13.03
CA ASP A 547 14.22 -19.65 -14.48
C ASP A 547 15.56 -19.66 -15.23
N PHE A 548 16.49 -18.81 -14.79
CA PHE A 548 17.83 -18.70 -15.38
C PHE A 548 18.66 -19.98 -15.20
N LEU A 549 18.68 -20.56 -14.00
CA LEU A 549 19.43 -21.78 -13.68
C LEU A 549 18.89 -22.99 -14.43
N VAL A 550 17.57 -23.17 -14.48
CA VAL A 550 16.93 -24.24 -15.25
C VAL A 550 17.18 -24.04 -16.75
N ALA A 551 17.16 -22.81 -17.25
CA ALA A 551 17.49 -22.54 -18.65
C ALA A 551 18.96 -22.87 -18.97
N LEU A 552 19.90 -22.54 -18.08
CA LEU A 552 21.32 -22.85 -18.25
C LEU A 552 21.58 -24.37 -18.16
N LEU A 553 20.89 -25.07 -17.25
CA LEU A 553 20.91 -26.53 -17.17
C LEU A 553 20.34 -27.17 -18.44
N PHE A 554 19.20 -26.69 -18.94
CA PHE A 554 18.62 -27.16 -20.19
C PHE A 554 19.50 -26.85 -21.40
N LEU A 555 20.21 -25.72 -21.41
CA LEU A 555 21.17 -25.41 -22.47
C LEU A 555 22.36 -26.38 -22.45
N LEU A 556 22.89 -26.68 -21.25
CA LEU A 556 23.97 -27.65 -21.06
C LEU A 556 23.54 -29.07 -21.49
N LEU A 557 22.34 -29.47 -21.10
CA LEU A 557 21.78 -30.80 -21.39
C LEU A 557 21.10 -30.88 -22.76
N PHE A 558 21.02 -29.78 -23.50
CA PHE A 558 20.27 -29.68 -24.76
C PHE A 558 20.61 -30.80 -25.77
N PRO A 559 21.91 -31.14 -26.01
CA PRO A 559 22.25 -32.20 -26.96
C PRO A 559 21.65 -33.57 -26.60
N ALA A 560 21.57 -33.88 -25.30
CA ALA A 560 20.97 -35.12 -24.82
C ALA A 560 19.44 -35.06 -24.82
N LEU A 561 18.88 -33.92 -24.43
CA LEU A 561 17.42 -33.72 -24.34
C LEU A 561 16.73 -33.65 -25.71
N LEU A 562 17.49 -33.42 -26.80
CA LEU A 562 16.98 -33.35 -28.17
C LEU A 562 16.23 -34.62 -28.60
N PHE A 563 16.60 -35.78 -28.06
CA PHE A 563 15.97 -37.07 -28.38
C PHE A 563 14.68 -37.35 -27.60
N PHE A 564 14.44 -36.61 -26.51
CA PHE A 564 13.33 -36.88 -25.60
C PHE A 564 12.26 -35.79 -25.59
N ILE A 565 12.61 -34.57 -26.00
CA ILE A 565 11.71 -33.42 -26.00
C ILE A 565 11.17 -33.19 -27.41
N PRO A 566 9.85 -33.32 -27.63
CA PRO A 566 9.20 -32.94 -28.87
C PRO A 566 9.44 -31.47 -29.22
N HIS A 567 9.57 -31.14 -30.50
CA HIS A 567 9.80 -29.77 -31.00
C HIS A 567 11.09 -29.13 -30.45
N SER A 568 12.22 -29.83 -30.55
CA SER A 568 13.54 -29.41 -30.04
C SER A 568 14.00 -28.01 -30.48
N LEU A 569 13.62 -27.56 -31.69
CA LEU A 569 13.93 -26.21 -32.17
C LEU A 569 13.17 -25.12 -31.39
N SER A 570 11.89 -25.38 -31.07
CA SER A 570 11.07 -24.51 -30.21
C SER A 570 11.58 -24.55 -28.77
N PHE A 571 11.97 -25.73 -28.27
CA PHE A 571 12.61 -25.84 -26.96
C PHE A 571 13.87 -24.96 -26.84
N PHE A 572 14.76 -24.99 -27.83
CA PHE A 572 15.94 -24.12 -27.84
C PHE A 572 15.57 -22.62 -27.82
N ARG A 573 14.56 -22.22 -28.61
CA ARG A 573 14.04 -20.83 -28.60
C ARG A 573 13.45 -20.46 -27.24
N ASN A 574 12.75 -21.38 -26.57
CA ASN A 574 12.19 -21.17 -25.24
C ASN A 574 13.31 -20.96 -24.21
N ILE A 575 14.39 -21.75 -24.25
CA ILE A 575 15.59 -21.54 -23.41
C ILE A 575 16.11 -20.11 -23.57
N LEU A 576 16.36 -19.67 -24.81
CA LEU A 576 16.87 -18.32 -25.08
C LEU A 576 15.90 -17.22 -24.64
N SER A 577 14.60 -17.44 -24.81
CA SER A 577 13.57 -16.46 -24.45
C SER A 577 13.39 -16.32 -22.93
N VAL A 578 13.58 -17.41 -22.19
CA VAL A 578 13.65 -17.39 -20.72
C VAL A 578 14.91 -16.66 -20.26
N LEU A 579 16.08 -16.95 -20.85
CA LEU A 579 17.33 -16.23 -20.54
C LEU A 579 17.21 -14.73 -20.81
N ALA A 580 16.59 -14.33 -21.93
CA ALA A 580 16.35 -12.94 -22.30
C ALA A 580 15.28 -12.23 -21.43
N GLY A 581 14.57 -12.96 -20.57
CA GLY A 581 13.57 -12.38 -19.65
C GLY A 581 12.23 -12.05 -20.27
N ARG A 582 11.93 -12.63 -21.43
CA ARG A 582 10.61 -12.51 -22.08
C ARG A 582 9.59 -13.48 -21.50
N TYR A 583 10.06 -14.65 -21.04
CA TYR A 583 9.23 -15.70 -20.43
C TYR A 583 9.84 -16.20 -19.12
N SER A 584 9.00 -16.87 -18.32
CA SER A 584 9.37 -17.76 -17.22
C SER A 584 9.13 -19.21 -17.65
N TRP A 585 9.73 -20.20 -16.99
CA TRP A 585 9.38 -21.61 -17.28
C TRP A 585 7.95 -21.93 -16.85
N VAL A 586 7.47 -21.31 -15.76
CA VAL A 586 6.12 -21.54 -15.22
C VAL A 586 5.42 -20.21 -14.99
N GLY A 587 4.16 -20.11 -15.37
CA GLY A 587 3.35 -18.90 -15.22
C GLY A 587 1.88 -19.24 -15.12
N TYR A 588 1.01 -18.24 -15.14
CA TYR A 588 -0.43 -18.50 -15.04
C TYR A 588 -0.94 -19.25 -16.28
N ALA A 589 -1.87 -20.15 -16.04
CA ALA A 589 -2.67 -20.75 -17.09
C ALA A 589 -3.51 -19.65 -17.78
N PRO A 590 -3.66 -19.68 -19.11
CA PRO A 590 -4.46 -18.69 -19.83
C PRO A 590 -5.94 -18.81 -19.45
N THR A 591 -6.60 -17.67 -19.27
CA THR A 591 -8.04 -17.54 -18.97
C THR A 591 -8.66 -16.50 -19.92
N SER A 592 -9.96 -16.60 -20.21
CA SER A 592 -10.64 -15.71 -21.16
C SER A 592 -10.84 -14.29 -20.63
N GLN A 593 -10.73 -14.10 -19.31
CA GLN A 593 -10.75 -12.81 -18.63
C GLN A 593 -9.39 -12.50 -17.99
N GLU A 594 -8.80 -11.36 -18.33
CA GLU A 594 -7.64 -10.81 -17.59
C GLU A 594 -8.12 -10.24 -16.26
N PHE A 595 -7.96 -10.99 -15.17
CA PHE A 595 -8.21 -10.45 -13.83
C PHE A 595 -7.01 -9.66 -13.34
N ASN A 596 -7.22 -8.36 -13.10
CA ASN A 596 -6.28 -7.44 -12.42
C ASN A 596 -6.03 -7.77 -10.93
N THR A 597 -6.48 -8.93 -10.43
CA THR A 597 -6.39 -9.34 -9.01
C THR A 597 -5.14 -10.17 -8.71
N LEU A 598 -4.55 -10.85 -9.70
CA LEU A 598 -3.32 -11.62 -9.52
C LEU A 598 -2.08 -10.75 -9.69
N PRO A 599 -0.97 -11.03 -8.98
CA PRO A 599 0.28 -10.32 -9.18
C PRO A 599 0.81 -10.52 -10.60
N VAL A 600 1.13 -9.44 -11.30
CA VAL A 600 1.77 -9.53 -12.62
C VAL A 600 3.10 -10.29 -12.54
N ILE A 601 3.22 -11.36 -13.33
CA ILE A 601 4.44 -12.17 -13.53
C ILE A 601 4.71 -12.34 -15.04
N LEU A 602 5.93 -12.76 -15.38
CA LEU A 602 6.24 -13.10 -16.77
C LEU A 602 5.37 -14.27 -17.25
N PRO A 603 4.93 -14.27 -18.53
CA PRO A 603 4.22 -15.41 -19.08
C PRO A 603 5.06 -16.68 -18.97
N GLY A 604 4.44 -17.80 -18.58
CA GLY A 604 5.15 -19.08 -18.40
C GLY A 604 5.10 -19.99 -19.62
N ILE A 605 6.17 -20.70 -19.96
CA ILE A 605 6.14 -21.76 -20.98
C ILE A 605 5.16 -22.87 -20.58
N LEU A 606 5.22 -23.27 -19.31
CA LEU A 606 4.30 -24.18 -18.64
C LEU A 606 3.38 -23.39 -17.70
N SER A 607 2.32 -24.07 -17.25
CA SER A 607 1.38 -23.59 -16.26
C SER A 607 1.13 -24.66 -15.19
N PRO A 608 0.50 -24.31 -14.05
CA PRO A 608 0.12 -25.31 -13.05
C PRO A 608 -0.79 -26.43 -13.60
N LEU A 609 -1.47 -26.21 -14.74
CA LEU A 609 -2.25 -27.25 -15.43
C LEU A 609 -1.36 -28.37 -15.98
N ASP A 610 -0.14 -28.06 -16.41
CA ASP A 610 0.77 -29.03 -17.03
C ASP A 610 1.31 -30.06 -16.03
N ALA A 611 1.10 -29.83 -14.72
CA ALA A 611 1.45 -30.75 -13.65
C ALA A 611 0.32 -31.73 -13.28
N LEU A 612 -0.88 -31.57 -13.84
CA LEU A 612 -2.07 -32.35 -13.51
C LEU A 612 -2.42 -33.32 -14.66
N PRO A 613 -2.77 -34.59 -14.35
CA PRO A 613 -3.20 -35.57 -15.34
C PRO A 613 -4.69 -35.42 -15.71
N ILE A 614 -5.21 -34.19 -15.79
CA ILE A 614 -6.62 -33.90 -16.04
C ILE A 614 -6.74 -33.09 -17.33
N GLU A 615 -7.48 -33.61 -18.30
CA GLU A 615 -7.82 -32.91 -19.53
C GLU A 615 -9.23 -32.30 -19.37
N ASN A 616 -9.36 -31.00 -19.68
CA ASN A 616 -10.58 -30.19 -19.58
C ASN A 616 -11.04 -29.83 -18.15
N LEU A 617 -10.44 -28.77 -17.61
CA LEU A 617 -10.95 -28.10 -16.40
C LEU A 617 -11.85 -26.92 -16.78
N ASP A 618 -12.91 -26.71 -16.01
CA ASP A 618 -13.76 -25.54 -16.12
C ASP A 618 -12.98 -24.27 -15.75
N GLU A 619 -13.34 -23.14 -16.37
CA GLU A 619 -12.62 -21.88 -16.20
C GLU A 619 -12.52 -21.41 -14.73
N PRO A 620 -13.56 -21.51 -13.89
CA PRO A 620 -13.45 -21.21 -12.46
C PRO A 620 -12.38 -22.03 -11.74
N THR A 621 -12.23 -23.32 -12.10
CA THR A 621 -11.19 -24.18 -11.51
C THR A 621 -9.79 -23.80 -11.96
N VAL A 622 -9.61 -23.43 -13.23
CA VAL A 622 -8.33 -22.90 -13.75
C VAL A 622 -7.95 -21.61 -13.01
N GLN A 623 -8.91 -20.72 -12.79
CA GLN A 623 -8.70 -19.49 -12.02
C GLN A 623 -8.29 -19.79 -10.58
N ARG A 624 -8.97 -20.74 -9.92
CA ARG A 624 -8.63 -21.18 -8.56
C ARG A 624 -7.23 -21.78 -8.48
N LEU A 625 -6.80 -22.49 -9.52
CA LEU A 625 -5.45 -23.05 -9.62
C LEU A 625 -4.38 -21.95 -9.73
N ASN A 626 -4.60 -20.95 -10.60
CA ASN A 626 -3.72 -19.78 -10.74
C ASN A 626 -3.62 -19.00 -9.42
N PHE A 627 -4.76 -18.85 -8.75
CA PHE A 627 -4.85 -18.23 -7.44
C PHE A 627 -4.05 -18.98 -6.37
N LEU A 628 -4.22 -20.30 -6.25
CA LEU A 628 -3.47 -21.15 -5.31
C LEU A 628 -1.96 -21.14 -5.62
N TYR A 629 -1.60 -21.16 -6.91
CA TYR A 629 -0.21 -21.04 -7.34
C TYR A 629 0.39 -19.70 -6.90
N ALA A 630 -0.33 -18.59 -7.09
CA ALA A 630 0.12 -17.26 -6.65
C ALA A 630 0.22 -17.14 -5.12
N LYS A 631 -0.78 -17.67 -4.42
CA LYS A 631 -0.89 -17.63 -2.95
C LYS A 631 0.23 -18.41 -2.28
N ASP A 632 0.40 -19.67 -2.65
CA ASP A 632 1.27 -20.63 -1.96
C ASP A 632 2.57 -20.91 -2.72
N TYR A 633 3.05 -19.93 -3.50
CA TYR A 633 4.23 -20.07 -4.34
C TYR A 633 5.50 -20.39 -3.55
N HIS A 634 6.27 -21.35 -4.05
CA HIS A 634 7.66 -21.65 -3.67
C HIS A 634 8.42 -22.13 -4.90
N VAL A 635 9.75 -21.94 -4.94
CA VAL A 635 10.59 -22.40 -6.07
C VAL A 635 10.43 -23.89 -6.38
N ASN A 636 10.27 -24.72 -5.34
CA ASN A 636 10.06 -26.16 -5.51
C ASN A 636 8.78 -26.50 -6.29
N LYS A 637 7.75 -25.64 -6.24
CA LYS A 637 6.54 -25.84 -7.06
C LYS A 637 6.83 -25.64 -8.54
N ASP A 638 7.65 -24.65 -8.90
CA ASP A 638 8.06 -24.48 -10.30
C ASP A 638 8.88 -25.68 -10.77
N LEU A 639 9.79 -26.19 -9.94
CA LEU A 639 10.57 -27.38 -10.26
C LEU A 639 9.68 -28.63 -10.42
N ASP A 640 8.67 -28.82 -9.57
CA ASP A 640 7.71 -29.94 -9.70
C ASP A 640 6.87 -29.81 -10.98
N ILE A 641 6.40 -28.60 -11.30
CA ILE A 641 5.66 -28.34 -12.55
C ILE A 641 6.55 -28.58 -13.77
N ILE A 642 7.79 -28.10 -13.75
CA ILE A 642 8.77 -28.33 -14.83
C ILE A 642 9.07 -29.82 -14.96
N TRP A 643 9.28 -30.53 -13.86
CA TRP A 643 9.57 -31.95 -13.85
C TRP A 643 8.41 -32.79 -14.42
N ARG A 644 7.17 -32.50 -14.02
CA ARG A 644 5.99 -33.22 -14.53
C ARG A 644 5.66 -32.83 -15.97
N GLY A 645 5.85 -31.56 -16.32
CA GLY A 645 5.60 -31.00 -17.65
C GLY A 645 6.81 -31.03 -18.58
N TRP A 646 7.88 -31.77 -18.27
CA TRP A 646 9.18 -31.62 -18.93
C TRP A 646 9.16 -31.95 -20.43
N GLN A 647 8.25 -32.82 -20.88
CA GLN A 647 8.06 -33.11 -22.31
C GLN A 647 7.38 -31.95 -23.06
N ARG A 648 6.69 -31.05 -22.36
CA ARG A 648 5.94 -29.92 -22.94
C ARG A 648 6.74 -28.62 -22.99
N VAL A 649 7.98 -28.60 -22.50
CA VAL A 649 8.84 -27.41 -22.52
C VAL A 649 9.21 -26.93 -23.94
N GLY A 650 9.05 -27.80 -24.95
CA GLY A 650 9.20 -27.47 -26.37
C GLY A 650 7.94 -26.89 -27.04
N ARG A 651 6.82 -26.74 -26.31
CA ARG A 651 5.55 -26.25 -26.88
C ARG A 651 5.71 -24.83 -27.44
N GLU A 652 5.19 -24.62 -28.64
CA GLU A 652 5.04 -23.27 -29.20
C GLU A 652 3.86 -22.56 -28.54
N LYS A 653 4.08 -21.34 -28.05
CA LYS A 653 2.96 -20.50 -27.61
C LYS A 653 2.24 -19.93 -28.83
N ALA A 654 0.92 -20.00 -28.83
CA ALA A 654 0.10 -19.16 -29.69
C ALA A 654 0.48 -17.69 -29.43
N ARG A 655 0.76 -16.96 -30.51
CA ARG A 655 1.20 -15.56 -30.46
C ARG A 655 0.16 -14.64 -29.86
#